data_AF-A0A6A6BVD7-F1
#
_entry.id   AF-A0A6A6BVD7-F1
#
_cell.length_a   1.000
_cell.length_b   1.000
_cell.length_c   1.000
_cell.angle_alpha   90.00
_cell.angle_beta   90.00
_cell.angle_gamma   90.00
#
_symmetry.space_group_name_H-M   'P 1'
#
loop_
_entity.id
_entity.type
_entity.pdbx_description
1 polymer ?
#
loop_
_entity_poly.entity_id
_entity_poly.type
_entity_poly.pdbx_seq_one_letter_code
_entity_poly.pdbx_strand_id
1 'polypeptide(L)'
;MTRSKLPPTRAHRDDAFAPAAEPTWKEYGIDMGSAEYYRRREEEFDETTQTRKIYKDKTEKLRDWIKGLWFQYCEHVNKEPMSTLKTMPIQVLDNFFHWLLHRRRESLRSASSLQTYWNVFTLMRRSETGIIDVPLLIKSQMHGVRQRLAAEFELRTEKKPKTIVRVEDEVKLLAALWSSNEMSMEHERLRVQLALLIQLAGITGSRPGALISLTYRDLKLSLLRDPEGSEWPRLVVDVTFRNTKSFLGAKAPNTFPIPQVPKEPCLLLCPQISLLGLIFADHAFDGLESPEQLFQLRVTTGLNEQVLPIKDEWAAIPLFRRLKSSVHGLVMSEDVCATDDWLRDKLKTLSDVVGFDLPTGPYSFRRGAGEAFDSSNYVSDSQRNLILQHASSAVFQHNYLSRYITADTQAAFRGLEPQTALMRAASGMSRTIDPRRPTKLSEAEQAQVKQHPEVKLHRRRRDGLKSRIRDKYGPMTRAKGTLIYNKYHAARRDHEKAVKAARKAMLAKSKTIYRKRQPVADIARQLRGDCDPDKAGEPISEDFPTNTRRRRVMNALLTPAPSDPARESERRSKAVAAIASLSRHRDPLVPEVCRPRRMARPVKEASLDAEQEMKSPAFSLECPPTQCIFCLGNHELSMERRTKSFYSRGTLKKHFRNEHLQYHPDNAPIRCPHPMCDLTLEHKMHLQNHAAVIHKTLT
;
A
#
# COMPACT_ATOMS: atom_id res chain seq x y z
N MET A 1 53.04 54.21 18.89
CA MET A 1 52.25 55.46 18.81
C MET A 1 51.01 55.09 18.01
N THR A 2 49.77 55.09 18.51
CA THR A 2 49.04 56.03 19.36
C THR A 2 47.90 55.30 20.11
N ARG A 3 47.52 55.87 21.26
CA ARG A 3 46.50 55.42 22.23
C ARG A 3 45.06 55.47 21.67
N SER A 4 44.22 54.55 22.14
CA SER A 4 42.75 54.71 22.22
C SER A 4 42.24 53.96 23.47
N LYS A 5 42.24 54.63 24.64
CA LYS A 5 41.05 55.09 25.41
C LYS A 5 40.01 54.01 25.72
N LEU A 6 40.21 53.35 26.86
CA LEU A 6 39.16 52.70 27.66
C LEU A 6 38.24 53.77 28.29
N PRO A 7 36.91 53.62 28.25
CA PRO A 7 35.99 54.40 29.08
C PRO A 7 35.86 53.78 30.50
N PRO A 8 35.41 54.56 31.50
CA PRO A 8 35.62 54.25 32.91
C PRO A 8 34.65 53.19 33.45
N THR A 9 35.16 52.41 34.40
CA THR A 9 34.41 51.52 35.27
C THR A 9 33.33 52.29 36.03
N ARG A 10 32.06 52.02 35.69
CA ARG A 10 30.93 52.45 36.53
C ARG A 10 30.88 51.51 37.74
N ALA A 11 31.11 52.07 38.91
CA ALA A 11 30.91 51.39 40.18
C ALA A 11 29.49 50.80 40.23
N HIS A 12 29.39 49.48 40.43
CA HIS A 12 28.15 48.82 40.79
C HIS A 12 27.68 49.43 42.11
N ARG A 13 26.59 50.20 42.07
CA ARG A 13 25.78 50.43 43.27
C ARG A 13 25.11 49.11 43.60
N ASP A 14 25.24 48.70 44.86
CA ASP A 14 24.44 47.67 45.50
C ASP A 14 22.98 48.15 45.56
N ASP A 15 22.27 48.02 44.44
CA ASP A 15 20.81 48.08 44.47
C ASP A 15 20.33 46.71 44.93
N ALA A 16 20.01 46.62 46.22
CA ALA A 16 19.32 45.50 46.83
C ALA A 16 18.09 45.17 45.98
N PHE A 17 18.09 43.99 45.35
CA PHE A 17 16.90 43.43 44.70
C PHE A 17 15.82 43.32 45.76
N ALA A 18 14.80 44.19 45.68
CA ALA A 18 13.54 43.98 46.37
C ALA A 18 13.03 42.58 45.98
N PRO A 19 12.50 41.77 46.93
CA PRO A 19 11.96 40.46 46.60
C PRO A 19 10.84 40.68 45.59
N ALA A 20 11.03 40.17 44.37
CA ALA A 20 9.99 40.15 43.36
C ALA A 20 8.77 39.46 43.99
N ALA A 21 7.63 40.13 43.97
CA ALA A 21 6.36 39.56 44.40
C ALA A 21 6.21 38.17 43.78
N GLU A 22 5.85 37.18 44.60
CA GLU A 22 5.60 35.82 44.13
C GLU A 22 4.69 35.88 42.90
N PRO A 23 5.08 35.28 41.77
CA PRO A 23 4.23 35.29 40.59
C PRO A 23 2.95 34.54 40.93
N THR A 24 1.84 35.27 41.05
CA THR A 24 0.53 34.69 41.33
C THR A 24 0.00 34.06 40.04
N TRP A 25 0.45 32.84 39.73
CA TRP A 25 -0.05 31.99 38.64
C TRP A 25 -1.56 31.68 38.71
N LYS A 26 -2.25 32.15 39.77
CA LYS A 26 -3.69 32.00 39.98
C LYS A 26 -4.56 32.76 38.96
N GLU A 27 -4.04 33.76 38.26
CA GLU A 27 -4.83 34.53 37.28
C GLU A 27 -5.27 33.73 36.05
N TYR A 28 -4.67 32.56 35.77
CA TYR A 28 -4.99 31.75 34.59
C TYR A 28 -5.71 30.43 34.88
N GLY A 29 -6.07 30.13 36.15
CA GLY A 29 -6.76 28.88 36.50
C GLY A 29 -5.98 27.60 36.18
N ILE A 30 -4.67 27.70 35.96
CA ILE A 30 -3.80 26.57 35.66
C ILE A 30 -3.31 25.97 36.98
N ASP A 31 -3.77 24.76 37.30
CA ASP A 31 -3.21 23.99 38.40
C ASP A 31 -1.78 23.56 38.05
N MET A 32 -0.81 24.25 38.64
CA MET A 32 0.61 24.00 38.44
C MET A 32 1.10 22.80 39.27
N GLY A 33 0.26 22.15 40.09
CA GLY A 33 0.71 21.13 41.03
C GLY A 33 1.58 21.71 42.17
N SER A 34 1.67 21.00 43.30
CA SER A 34 2.46 21.47 44.44
C SER A 34 3.97 21.26 44.23
N ALA A 35 4.80 22.02 44.94
CA ALA A 35 6.25 21.77 44.97
C ALA A 35 6.60 20.36 45.51
N GLU A 36 5.72 19.77 46.32
CA GLU A 36 5.85 18.38 46.78
C GLU A 36 5.59 17.37 45.65
N TYR A 37 4.64 17.64 44.76
CA TYR A 37 4.40 16.82 43.57
C TYR A 37 5.63 16.75 42.66
N TYR A 38 6.29 17.88 42.40
CA TYR A 38 7.49 17.90 41.56
C TYR A 38 8.70 17.23 42.21
N ARG A 39 8.93 17.44 43.52
CA ARG A 39 9.98 16.73 44.27
C ARG A 39 9.75 15.21 44.26
N ARG A 40 8.50 14.77 44.46
CA ARG A 40 8.14 13.36 44.35
C ARG A 40 8.40 12.81 42.94
N ARG A 41 8.12 13.59 41.89
CA ARG A 41 8.46 13.18 40.51
C ARG A 41 9.95 13.05 40.25
N GLU A 42 10.79 13.86 40.88
CA GLU A 42 12.25 13.72 40.81
C GLU A 42 12.71 12.45 41.53
N GLU A 43 12.18 12.20 42.73
CA GLU A 43 12.48 10.99 43.51
C GLU A 43 12.01 9.70 42.82
N GLU A 44 10.86 9.75 42.13
CA GLU A 44 10.29 8.64 41.36
C GLU A 44 10.83 8.52 39.92
N PHE A 45 11.73 9.41 39.49
CA PHE A 45 12.29 9.39 38.13
C PHE A 45 13.26 8.22 37.95
N ASP A 46 12.82 7.18 37.27
CA ASP A 46 13.68 6.07 36.89
C ASP A 46 14.46 6.40 35.61
N GLU A 47 15.69 6.89 35.79
CA GLU A 47 16.63 7.16 34.69
C GLU A 47 16.78 5.98 33.73
N THR A 48 16.65 4.73 34.20
CA THR A 48 16.92 3.54 33.40
C THR A 48 15.78 3.14 32.48
N THR A 49 14.52 3.41 32.86
CA THR A 49 13.34 3.09 32.04
C THR A 49 12.76 4.31 31.35
N GLN A 50 12.76 5.48 32.00
CA GLN A 50 12.11 6.70 31.51
C GLN A 50 12.97 7.46 30.48
N THR A 51 14.29 7.22 30.42
CA THR A 51 15.17 7.78 29.36
C THR A 51 15.29 6.87 28.13
N ARG A 52 14.65 5.69 28.14
CA ARG A 52 14.74 4.75 27.02
C ARG A 52 14.08 5.33 25.78
N LYS A 53 14.79 5.22 24.66
CA LYS A 53 14.25 5.61 23.36
C LYS A 53 13.06 4.71 23.00
N ILE A 54 11.91 5.32 22.76
CA ILE A 54 10.71 4.61 22.28
C ILE A 54 10.92 4.25 20.81
N TYR A 55 10.94 2.96 20.51
CA TYR A 55 11.05 2.47 19.13
C TYR A 55 9.66 2.11 18.59
N LYS A 56 9.52 2.14 17.25
CA LYS A 56 8.29 1.63 16.62
C LYS A 56 8.17 0.12 16.84
N ASP A 57 6.95 -0.40 16.99
CA ASP A 57 6.63 -1.81 17.25
C ASP A 57 7.40 -2.80 16.37
N LYS A 58 7.58 -2.46 15.08
CA LYS A 58 8.30 -3.33 14.14
C LYS A 58 9.78 -3.48 14.49
N THR A 59 10.40 -2.42 15.00
CA THR A 59 11.78 -2.45 15.49
C THR A 59 11.87 -3.23 16.79
N GLU A 60 10.89 -3.07 17.69
CA GLU A 60 10.82 -3.82 18.95
C GLU A 60 10.65 -5.32 18.71
N LYS A 61 9.68 -5.72 17.88
CA LYS A 61 9.49 -7.13 17.49
C LYS A 61 10.75 -7.77 16.90
N LEU A 62 11.52 -7.02 16.09
CA LEU A 62 12.77 -7.53 15.52
C LEU A 62 13.88 -7.64 16.58
N ARG A 63 13.95 -6.68 17.51
CA ARG A 63 14.87 -6.69 18.65
C ARG A 63 14.59 -7.88 19.56
N ASP A 64 13.34 -8.07 19.95
CA ASP A 64 12.91 -9.13 20.85
C ASP A 64 13.12 -10.51 20.22
N TRP A 65 12.91 -10.63 18.90
CA TRP A 65 13.24 -11.84 18.15
C TRP A 65 14.75 -12.13 18.14
N ILE A 66 15.60 -11.13 17.93
CA ILE A 66 17.07 -11.30 18.01
C ILE A 66 17.51 -11.64 19.44
N LYS A 67 16.89 -11.04 20.46
CA LYS A 67 17.12 -11.39 21.86
C LYS A 67 16.80 -12.87 22.10
N GLY A 68 15.63 -13.34 21.68
CA GLY A 68 15.27 -14.76 21.80
C GLY A 68 16.26 -15.70 21.12
N LEU A 69 16.80 -15.31 19.96
CA LEU A 69 17.85 -16.08 19.28
C LEU A 69 19.17 -16.09 20.04
N TRP A 70 19.58 -14.96 20.60
CA TRP A 70 20.79 -14.85 21.41
C TRP A 70 20.72 -15.76 22.63
N PHE A 71 19.61 -15.71 23.38
CA PHE A 71 19.40 -16.54 24.57
C PHE A 71 19.43 -18.04 24.21
N GLN A 72 18.76 -18.45 23.14
CA GLN A 72 18.79 -19.85 22.67
C GLN A 72 20.19 -20.30 22.24
N TYR A 73 20.98 -19.42 21.62
CA TYR A 73 22.37 -19.73 21.29
C TYR A 73 23.20 -19.90 22.56
N CYS A 74 23.12 -18.96 23.50
CA CYS A 74 23.84 -19.01 24.77
C CYS A 74 23.51 -20.26 25.59
N GLU A 75 22.23 -20.63 25.67
CA GLU A 75 21.78 -21.89 26.28
C GLU A 75 22.42 -23.10 25.58
N HIS A 76 22.41 -23.13 24.24
CA HIS A 76 22.96 -24.23 23.45
C HIS A 76 24.48 -24.41 23.64
N VAL A 77 25.23 -23.33 23.86
CA VAL A 77 26.69 -23.37 24.06
C VAL A 77 27.12 -23.20 25.52
N ASN A 78 26.16 -23.34 26.47
CA ASN A 78 26.36 -23.21 27.91
C ASN A 78 27.09 -21.92 28.32
N LYS A 79 26.58 -20.76 27.88
CA LYS A 79 27.08 -19.43 28.22
C LYS A 79 26.01 -18.61 28.93
N GLU A 80 26.41 -17.79 29.89
CA GLU A 80 25.49 -16.85 30.53
C GLU A 80 25.20 -15.67 29.57
N PRO A 81 23.94 -15.43 29.15
CA PRO A 81 23.62 -14.50 28.08
C PRO A 81 23.99 -13.04 28.37
N MET A 82 23.81 -12.56 29.60
CA MET A 82 23.93 -11.13 29.93
C MET A 82 25.37 -10.66 30.08
N SER A 83 26.20 -11.42 30.79
CA SER A 83 27.64 -11.20 30.94
C SER A 83 28.36 -11.26 29.58
N THR A 84 28.00 -12.24 28.74
CA THR A 84 28.54 -12.36 27.38
C THR A 84 28.12 -11.19 26.50
N LEU A 85 26.87 -10.73 26.63
CA LEU A 85 26.37 -9.56 25.91
C LEU A 85 27.07 -8.26 26.35
N LYS A 86 27.40 -8.12 27.64
CA LYS A 86 28.17 -6.98 28.18
C LYS A 86 29.58 -6.95 27.58
N THR A 87 30.29 -8.09 27.59
CA THR A 87 31.70 -8.19 27.19
C THR A 87 31.92 -8.28 25.67
N MET A 88 30.92 -8.72 24.89
CA MET A 88 30.98 -8.84 23.42
C MET A 88 32.24 -9.55 22.88
N PRO A 89 32.63 -10.74 23.39
CA PRO A 89 33.81 -11.43 22.92
C PRO A 89 33.64 -11.83 21.44
N ILE A 90 34.59 -11.40 20.60
CA ILE A 90 34.45 -11.49 19.14
C ILE A 90 34.25 -12.92 18.64
N GLN A 91 34.93 -13.89 19.24
CA GLN A 91 34.79 -15.32 18.93
C GLN A 91 33.37 -15.86 19.18
N VAL A 92 32.67 -15.31 20.18
CA VAL A 92 31.30 -15.71 20.48
C VAL A 92 30.32 -15.01 19.54
N LEU A 93 30.57 -13.74 19.19
CA LEU A 93 29.77 -13.04 18.19
C LEU A 93 29.88 -13.72 16.82
N ASP A 94 31.09 -14.07 16.40
CA ASP A 94 31.34 -14.83 15.17
C ASP A 94 30.52 -16.12 15.16
N ASN A 95 30.65 -16.94 16.21
CA ASN A 95 29.95 -18.21 16.31
C ASN A 95 28.43 -18.04 16.43
N PHE A 96 27.92 -16.99 17.10
CA PHE A 96 26.49 -16.69 17.13
C PHE A 96 25.93 -16.38 15.73
N PHE A 97 26.62 -15.53 14.95
CA PHE A 97 26.17 -15.19 13.60
C PHE A 97 26.32 -16.38 12.64
N HIS A 98 27.31 -17.24 12.84
CA HIS A 98 27.47 -18.52 12.14
C HIS A 98 26.32 -19.49 12.46
N TRP A 99 26.02 -19.72 13.74
CA TRP A 99 24.88 -20.52 14.20
C TRP A 99 23.54 -19.99 13.67
N LEU A 100 23.35 -18.66 13.70
CA LEU A 100 22.18 -17.99 13.17
C LEU A 100 22.01 -18.28 11.67
N LEU A 101 23.11 -18.27 10.92
CA LEU A 101 23.11 -18.56 9.51
C LEU A 101 22.81 -20.02 9.22
N HIS A 102 23.34 -20.98 9.98
CA HIS A 102 22.94 -22.39 9.88
C HIS A 102 21.45 -22.57 10.09
N ARG A 103 20.90 -22.01 11.16
CA ARG A 103 19.47 -22.10 11.48
C ARG A 103 18.58 -21.44 10.43
N ARG A 104 19.11 -20.45 9.70
CA ARG A 104 18.37 -19.65 8.72
C ARG A 104 18.82 -19.87 7.28
N ARG A 105 19.61 -20.91 7.00
CA ARG A 105 20.26 -21.14 5.70
C ARG A 105 19.29 -21.09 4.52
N GLU A 106 18.08 -21.59 4.70
CA GLU A 106 17.05 -21.57 3.65
C GLU A 106 16.48 -20.18 3.38
N SER A 107 16.35 -19.36 4.41
CA SER A 107 15.62 -18.09 4.40
C SER A 107 16.51 -16.84 4.24
N LEU A 108 17.76 -16.90 4.68
CA LEU A 108 18.69 -15.78 4.66
C LEU A 108 19.64 -15.93 3.47
N ARG A 109 19.50 -15.04 2.49
CA ARG A 109 20.24 -15.09 1.21
C ARG A 109 20.98 -13.80 0.87
N SER A 110 21.16 -12.88 1.83
CA SER A 110 21.81 -11.59 1.56
C SER A 110 22.65 -11.07 2.72
N ALA A 111 23.85 -10.60 2.41
CA ALA A 111 24.78 -10.00 3.35
C ALA A 111 24.20 -8.74 4.05
N SER A 112 23.36 -7.96 3.34
CA SER A 112 22.67 -6.81 3.93
C SER A 112 21.77 -7.16 5.13
N SER A 113 21.28 -8.41 5.20
CA SER A 113 20.49 -8.89 6.33
C SER A 113 21.37 -9.11 7.57
N LEU A 114 22.61 -9.59 7.42
CA LEU A 114 23.58 -9.65 8.52
C LEU A 114 23.88 -8.26 9.06
N GLN A 115 24.07 -7.27 8.19
CA GLN A 115 24.27 -5.89 8.64
C GLN A 115 23.10 -5.39 9.47
N THR A 116 21.87 -5.70 9.05
CA THR A 116 20.66 -5.34 9.80
C THR A 116 20.62 -6.04 11.15
N TYR A 117 20.91 -7.35 11.21
CA TYR A 117 20.90 -8.10 12.46
C TYR A 117 22.00 -7.66 13.41
N TRP A 118 23.18 -7.32 12.91
CA TRP A 118 24.21 -6.66 13.71
C TRP A 118 23.72 -5.35 14.31
N ASN A 119 23.13 -4.46 13.50
CA ASN A 119 22.62 -3.17 14.00
C ASN A 119 21.52 -3.34 15.06
N VAL A 120 20.67 -4.36 14.92
CA VAL A 120 19.63 -4.65 15.91
C VAL A 120 20.19 -5.36 17.13
N PHE A 121 21.22 -6.19 16.97
CA PHE A 121 21.95 -6.81 18.08
C PHE A 121 22.60 -5.74 18.97
N THR A 122 23.26 -4.74 18.38
CA THR A 122 23.85 -3.64 19.16
C THR A 122 22.78 -2.78 19.82
N LEU A 123 21.63 -2.60 19.17
CA LEU A 123 20.46 -1.94 19.77
C LEU A 123 19.91 -2.72 20.97
N MET A 124 19.80 -4.04 20.83
CA MET A 124 19.37 -4.96 21.87
C MET A 124 20.34 -4.91 23.05
N ARG A 125 21.65 -5.01 22.81
CA ARG A 125 22.67 -4.86 23.86
C ARG A 125 22.48 -3.58 24.66
N ARG A 126 22.39 -2.44 23.97
CA ARG A 126 22.19 -1.14 24.63
C ARG A 126 20.96 -1.14 25.55
N SER A 127 19.86 -1.73 25.09
CA SER A 127 18.61 -1.82 25.86
C SER A 127 18.72 -2.75 27.07
N GLU A 128 19.48 -3.83 26.98
CA GLU A 128 19.57 -4.86 28.03
C GLU A 128 20.68 -4.57 29.05
N THR A 129 21.76 -3.93 28.62
CA THR A 129 22.96 -3.73 29.47
C THR A 129 23.18 -2.27 29.89
N GLY A 130 22.49 -1.32 29.27
CA GLY A 130 22.75 0.12 29.44
C GLY A 130 24.02 0.62 28.73
N ILE A 131 24.87 -0.28 28.21
CA ILE A 131 26.14 0.11 27.57
C ILE A 131 25.88 0.59 26.14
N ILE A 132 26.04 1.90 25.94
CA ILE A 132 25.72 2.57 24.68
C ILE A 132 26.75 2.25 23.60
N ASP A 133 28.03 2.32 23.94
CA ASP A 133 29.11 2.18 22.98
C ASP A 133 29.50 0.73 22.72
N VAL A 134 29.84 0.49 21.46
CA VAL A 134 30.50 -0.74 21.01
C VAL A 134 31.95 -0.37 20.72
N PRO A 135 32.93 -1.06 21.32
CA PRO A 135 34.34 -0.77 21.09
C PRO A 135 34.69 -0.73 19.60
N LEU A 136 35.52 0.25 19.18
CA LEU A 136 35.89 0.44 17.78
C LEU A 136 36.55 -0.82 17.17
N LEU A 137 37.38 -1.51 17.95
CA LEU A 137 37.98 -2.78 17.56
C LEU A 137 36.92 -3.82 17.22
N ILE A 138 35.91 -4.00 18.08
CA ILE A 138 34.80 -4.94 17.85
C ILE A 138 33.98 -4.53 16.61
N LYS A 139 33.72 -3.24 16.40
CA LYS A 139 33.03 -2.77 15.18
C LYS A 139 33.80 -3.15 13.91
N SER A 140 35.12 -2.96 13.92
CA SER A 140 36.01 -3.32 12.81
C SER A 140 36.06 -4.84 12.61
N GLN A 141 36.29 -5.62 13.66
CA GLN A 141 36.32 -7.08 13.58
C GLN A 141 35.00 -7.66 13.10
N MET A 142 33.86 -7.13 13.57
CA MET A 142 32.53 -7.56 13.12
C MET A 142 32.27 -7.22 11.64
N HIS A 143 32.95 -6.23 11.07
CA HIS A 143 32.93 -6.03 9.63
C HIS A 143 33.59 -7.23 8.91
N GLY A 144 34.79 -7.64 9.33
CA GLY A 144 35.49 -8.80 8.78
C GLY A 144 34.74 -10.12 8.97
N VAL A 145 34.20 -10.37 10.18
CA VAL A 145 33.35 -11.54 10.48
C VAL A 145 32.20 -11.64 9.49
N ARG A 146 31.45 -10.56 9.27
CA ARG A 146 30.28 -10.60 8.38
C ARG A 146 30.66 -10.75 6.91
N GLN A 147 31.82 -10.24 6.49
CA GLN A 147 32.34 -10.47 5.13
C GLN A 147 32.70 -11.95 4.94
N ARG A 148 33.43 -12.54 5.89
CA ARG A 148 33.81 -13.96 5.86
C ARG A 148 32.58 -14.87 5.90
N LEU A 149 31.64 -14.64 6.81
CA LEU A 149 30.38 -15.39 6.88
C LEU A 149 29.52 -15.20 5.62
N ALA A 150 29.53 -14.02 5.00
CA ALA A 150 28.84 -13.81 3.74
C ALA A 150 29.44 -14.64 2.61
N ALA A 151 30.77 -14.80 2.57
CA ALA A 151 31.44 -15.66 1.61
C ALA A 151 31.18 -17.14 1.89
N GLU A 152 31.37 -17.59 3.14
CA GLU A 152 31.18 -18.97 3.59
C GLU A 152 29.77 -19.52 3.31
N PHE A 153 28.74 -18.69 3.53
CA PHE A 153 27.34 -19.06 3.29
C PHE A 153 26.82 -18.62 1.91
N GLU A 154 27.70 -18.17 1.02
CA GLU A 154 27.38 -17.73 -0.36
C GLU A 154 26.23 -16.70 -0.41
N LEU A 155 26.25 -15.74 0.51
CA LEU A 155 25.21 -14.73 0.61
C LEU A 155 25.36 -13.70 -0.51
N ARG A 156 24.24 -13.32 -1.15
CA ARG A 156 24.26 -12.25 -2.14
C ARG A 156 24.70 -10.92 -1.53
N THR A 157 25.82 -10.40 -2.05
CA THR A 157 26.41 -9.09 -1.72
C THR A 157 25.89 -7.98 -2.63
N GLU A 158 25.53 -8.34 -3.87
CA GLU A 158 24.98 -7.40 -4.85
C GLU A 158 23.71 -6.71 -4.34
N LYS A 159 23.68 -5.38 -4.51
CA LYS A 159 22.50 -4.59 -4.25
C LYS A 159 21.47 -4.89 -5.33
N LYS A 160 20.21 -5.06 -4.91
CA LYS A 160 19.11 -5.21 -5.85
C LYS A 160 19.03 -3.99 -6.78
N PRO A 161 18.73 -4.17 -8.07
CA PRO A 161 18.48 -3.07 -8.99
C PRO A 161 17.47 -2.09 -8.43
N LYS A 162 17.76 -0.80 -8.59
CA LYS A 162 16.95 0.28 -8.06
C LYS A 162 16.09 0.88 -9.15
N THR A 163 14.87 0.37 -9.32
CA THR A 163 13.91 0.86 -10.33
C THR A 163 13.49 2.31 -10.09
N ILE A 164 13.33 3.09 -11.17
CA ILE A 164 12.89 4.49 -11.11
C ILE A 164 11.59 4.57 -11.91
N VAL A 165 10.55 5.16 -11.31
CA VAL A 165 9.29 5.44 -12.01
C VAL A 165 9.26 6.94 -12.31
N ARG A 166 9.25 7.30 -13.58
CA ARG A 166 9.02 8.67 -14.06
C ARG A 166 7.58 8.85 -14.53
N VAL A 167 7.24 10.06 -14.96
CA VAL A 167 5.88 10.38 -15.44
C VAL A 167 5.45 9.48 -16.59
N GLU A 168 6.36 9.12 -17.50
CA GLU A 168 6.08 8.22 -18.63
C GLU A 168 5.70 6.81 -18.15
N ASP A 169 6.40 6.31 -17.13
CA ASP A 169 6.12 5.02 -16.50
C ASP A 169 4.82 5.06 -15.68
N GLU A 170 4.56 6.18 -15.02
CA GLU A 170 3.35 6.43 -14.23
C GLU A 170 2.10 6.43 -15.10
N VAL A 171 2.15 7.06 -16.28
CA VAL A 171 1.07 7.00 -17.28
C VAL A 171 0.76 5.56 -17.67
N LYS A 172 1.78 4.73 -17.91
CA LYS A 172 1.59 3.30 -18.24
C LYS A 172 0.94 2.52 -17.09
N LEU A 173 1.37 2.78 -15.85
CA LEU A 173 0.78 2.17 -14.66
C LEU A 173 -0.69 2.59 -14.48
N LEU A 174 -1.01 3.87 -14.60
CA LEU A 174 -2.37 4.38 -14.44
C LEU A 174 -3.28 3.91 -15.59
N ALA A 175 -2.80 3.93 -16.83
CA ALA A 175 -3.55 3.39 -17.96
C ALA A 175 -3.91 1.92 -17.73
N ALA A 176 -2.93 1.07 -17.37
CA ALA A 176 -3.18 -0.33 -17.07
C ALA A 176 -4.07 -0.55 -15.84
N LEU A 177 -3.97 0.33 -14.83
CA LEU A 177 -4.85 0.28 -13.65
C LEU A 177 -6.31 0.48 -14.04
N TRP A 178 -6.59 1.35 -15.01
CA TRP A 178 -7.95 1.64 -15.43
C TRP A 178 -8.46 0.67 -16.52
N SER A 179 -7.62 0.25 -17.46
CA SER A 179 -8.02 -0.58 -18.61
C SER A 179 -8.05 -2.08 -18.31
N SER A 180 -7.07 -2.59 -17.57
CA SER A 180 -6.83 -4.03 -17.49
C SER A 180 -7.86 -4.78 -16.63
N ASN A 181 -8.40 -5.86 -17.19
CA ASN A 181 -9.21 -6.84 -16.46
C ASN A 181 -8.35 -7.77 -15.57
N GLU A 182 -7.04 -7.82 -15.77
CA GLU A 182 -6.13 -8.62 -14.93
C GLU A 182 -5.92 -7.99 -13.55
N MET A 183 -6.12 -6.67 -13.44
CA MET A 183 -6.11 -5.97 -12.16
C MET A 183 -7.46 -6.10 -11.46
N SER A 184 -7.69 -7.24 -10.80
CA SER A 184 -8.89 -7.45 -9.98
C SER A 184 -8.79 -6.73 -8.62
N MET A 185 -9.89 -6.10 -8.24
CA MET A 185 -10.07 -5.43 -6.95
C MET A 185 -11.41 -5.85 -6.39
N GLU A 186 -11.46 -6.25 -5.12
CA GLU A 186 -12.71 -6.66 -4.46
C GLU A 186 -13.73 -5.50 -4.34
N HIS A 187 -13.23 -4.27 -4.41
CA HIS A 187 -14.00 -3.04 -4.37
C HIS A 187 -13.33 -1.96 -5.23
N GLU A 188 -14.08 -1.21 -6.04
CA GLU A 188 -13.49 -0.24 -6.98
C GLU A 188 -12.85 0.97 -6.31
N ARG A 189 -13.35 1.38 -5.12
CA ARG A 189 -12.63 2.33 -4.25
C ARG A 189 -11.14 1.99 -4.08
N LEU A 190 -10.78 0.71 -3.98
CA LEU A 190 -9.36 0.32 -3.85
C LEU A 190 -8.53 0.69 -5.09
N ARG A 191 -9.15 0.68 -6.29
CA ARG A 191 -8.52 1.13 -7.54
C ARG A 191 -8.29 2.63 -7.53
N VAL A 192 -9.30 3.39 -7.12
CA VAL A 192 -9.23 4.87 -7.02
C VAL A 192 -8.19 5.28 -5.97
N GLN A 193 -8.18 4.61 -4.81
CA GLN A 193 -7.17 4.80 -3.77
C GLN A 193 -5.75 4.49 -4.29
N LEU A 194 -5.58 3.42 -5.08
CA LEU A 194 -4.29 3.10 -5.68
C LEU A 194 -3.85 4.14 -6.72
N ALA A 195 -4.77 4.64 -7.55
CA ALA A 195 -4.49 5.71 -8.51
C ALA A 195 -4.00 6.97 -7.79
N LEU A 196 -4.71 7.40 -6.74
CA LEU A 196 -4.31 8.56 -5.94
C LEU A 196 -2.98 8.34 -5.23
N LEU A 197 -2.71 7.14 -4.69
CA LEU A 197 -1.42 6.81 -4.08
C LEU A 197 -0.26 6.88 -5.09
N ILE A 198 -0.48 6.45 -6.33
CA ILE A 198 0.50 6.54 -7.43
C ILE A 198 0.78 8.03 -7.74
N GLN A 199 -0.27 8.82 -7.97
CA GLN A 199 -0.19 10.24 -8.28
C GLN A 199 0.53 11.04 -7.18
N LEU A 200 0.13 10.86 -5.92
CA LEU A 200 0.77 11.52 -4.78
C LEU A 200 2.21 11.05 -4.56
N ALA A 201 2.53 9.78 -4.80
CA ALA A 201 3.89 9.27 -4.65
C ALA A 201 4.85 9.89 -5.67
N GLY A 202 4.39 10.13 -6.91
CA GLY A 202 5.15 10.77 -7.97
C GLY A 202 5.51 12.22 -7.64
N ILE A 203 4.54 13.02 -7.19
CA ILE A 203 4.75 14.47 -7.01
C ILE A 203 5.29 14.87 -5.63
N THR A 204 5.15 14.04 -4.60
CA THR A 204 5.64 14.37 -3.25
C THR A 204 6.93 13.64 -2.88
N GLY A 205 7.22 12.51 -3.56
CA GLY A 205 8.29 11.60 -3.16
C GLY A 205 8.13 11.05 -1.74
N SER A 206 6.95 11.12 -1.13
CA SER A 206 6.72 10.72 0.27
C SER A 206 6.96 9.24 0.54
N ARG A 207 7.25 8.91 1.81
CA ARG A 207 7.43 7.50 2.23
C ARG A 207 6.07 6.78 2.25
N PRO A 208 6.04 5.45 2.06
CA PRO A 208 4.78 4.71 1.88
C PRO A 208 3.86 4.83 3.10
N GLY A 209 4.43 4.62 4.29
CA GLY A 209 3.67 4.79 5.53
C GLY A 209 3.18 6.21 5.78
N ALA A 210 3.84 7.24 5.25
CA ALA A 210 3.36 8.63 5.36
C ALA A 210 2.21 8.90 4.39
N LEU A 211 2.25 8.33 3.17
CA LEU A 211 1.15 8.40 2.21
C LEU A 211 -0.09 7.68 2.73
N ILE A 212 0.06 6.43 3.17
CA ILE A 212 -1.07 5.57 3.57
C ILE A 212 -1.77 6.07 4.84
N SER A 213 -1.06 6.80 5.70
CA SER A 213 -1.60 7.33 6.96
C SER A 213 -2.21 8.71 6.86
N LEU A 214 -2.38 9.25 5.64
CA LEU A 214 -3.13 10.48 5.42
C LEU A 214 -4.59 10.30 5.85
N THR A 215 -5.10 11.30 6.55
CA THR A 215 -6.49 11.43 7.01
C THR A 215 -7.10 12.69 6.41
N TYR A 216 -8.41 12.86 6.50
CA TYR A 216 -9.05 14.06 5.94
C TYR A 216 -8.58 15.37 6.61
N ARG A 217 -8.19 15.37 7.90
CA ARG A 217 -7.58 16.55 8.57
C ARG A 217 -6.26 17.01 7.96
N ASP A 218 -5.61 16.14 7.18
CA ASP A 218 -4.33 16.45 6.54
C ASP A 218 -4.54 17.20 5.21
N LEU A 219 -5.79 17.44 4.82
CA LEU A 219 -6.18 18.12 3.60
C LEU A 219 -6.72 19.52 3.94
N LYS A 220 -6.24 20.54 3.23
CA LYS A 220 -6.92 21.84 3.11
C LYS A 220 -7.20 22.08 1.63
N LEU A 221 -8.46 22.22 1.26
CA LEU A 221 -8.89 22.50 -0.10
C LEU A 221 -9.36 23.95 -0.19
N SER A 222 -8.88 24.67 -1.20
CA SER A 222 -9.20 26.08 -1.36
C SER A 222 -9.26 26.48 -2.83
N LEU A 223 -10.18 27.37 -3.17
CA LEU A 223 -10.18 28.07 -4.44
C LEU A 223 -9.41 29.39 -4.26
N LEU A 224 -8.40 29.62 -5.11
CA LEU A 224 -7.66 30.86 -5.16
C LEU A 224 -8.04 31.66 -6.40
N ARG A 225 -8.00 32.99 -6.31
CA ARG A 225 -8.10 33.84 -7.52
C ARG A 225 -6.98 33.45 -8.48
N ASP A 226 -7.29 33.40 -9.78
CA ASP A 226 -6.26 33.12 -10.77
C ASP A 226 -5.23 34.27 -10.76
N PRO A 227 -3.94 34.00 -10.50
CA PRO A 227 -2.91 35.03 -10.54
C PRO A 227 -2.77 35.72 -11.91
N GLU A 228 -3.23 35.06 -12.98
CA GLU A 228 -3.24 35.60 -14.34
C GLU A 228 -4.49 36.44 -14.66
N GLY A 229 -5.38 36.68 -13.67
CA GLY A 229 -6.52 37.58 -13.81
C GLY A 229 -7.80 36.94 -14.37
N SER A 230 -7.84 35.62 -14.55
CA SER A 230 -9.06 34.90 -14.91
C SER A 230 -10.13 35.02 -13.80
N GLU A 231 -11.39 35.17 -14.21
CA GLU A 231 -12.56 35.11 -13.31
C GLU A 231 -12.78 33.71 -12.71
N TRP A 232 -12.18 32.68 -13.31
CA TRP A 232 -12.28 31.30 -12.88
C TRP A 232 -11.17 30.99 -11.87
N PRO A 233 -11.51 30.67 -10.60
CA PRO A 233 -10.50 30.40 -9.60
C PRO A 233 -9.80 29.06 -9.84
N ARG A 234 -8.59 28.92 -9.30
CA ARG A 234 -7.81 27.68 -9.34
C ARG A 234 -7.95 26.92 -8.02
N LEU A 235 -8.30 25.64 -8.09
CA LEU A 235 -8.29 24.76 -6.91
C LEU A 235 -6.84 24.47 -6.49
N VAL A 236 -6.55 24.66 -5.21
CA VAL A 236 -5.31 24.21 -4.57
C VAL A 236 -5.67 23.24 -3.46
N VAL A 237 -4.94 22.12 -3.42
CA VAL A 237 -5.05 21.12 -2.35
C VAL A 237 -3.73 21.08 -1.60
N ASP A 238 -3.75 21.52 -0.35
CA ASP A 238 -2.63 21.39 0.57
C ASP A 238 -2.68 20.03 1.26
N VAL A 239 -1.66 19.21 1.06
CA VAL A 239 -1.54 17.88 1.69
C VAL A 239 -0.42 17.89 2.73
N THR A 240 -0.78 17.72 3.99
CA THR A 240 0.14 17.81 5.13
C THR A 240 0.58 16.42 5.62
N PHE A 241 1.86 16.09 5.50
CA PHE A 241 2.38 14.79 5.94
C PHE A 241 2.87 14.82 7.39
N ARG A 242 1.97 14.53 8.34
CA ARG A 242 2.28 14.50 9.79
C ARG A 242 2.99 13.23 10.24
N ASN A 243 2.58 12.07 9.70
CA ASN A 243 3.02 10.75 10.14
C ASN A 243 4.34 10.30 9.48
N THR A 244 5.38 11.10 9.63
CA THR A 244 6.70 10.84 8.99
C THR A 244 7.70 10.25 9.98
N LYS A 245 8.83 9.70 9.50
CA LYS A 245 9.75 8.92 10.34
C LYS A 245 10.55 9.84 11.28
N SER A 246 10.20 9.84 12.57
CA SER A 246 10.81 10.63 13.65
C SER A 246 12.03 9.97 14.32
N PHE A 247 12.98 9.41 13.55
CA PHE A 247 14.14 8.70 14.14
C PHE A 247 15.01 9.58 15.07
N LEU A 248 14.91 10.90 14.97
CA LEU A 248 15.68 11.89 15.75
C LEU A 248 14.76 12.91 16.46
N GLY A 249 13.50 12.56 16.73
CA GLY A 249 12.50 13.48 17.29
C GLY A 249 11.39 13.82 16.30
N ALA A 250 10.35 14.51 16.79
CA ALA A 250 9.27 15.01 15.96
C ALA A 250 9.85 15.94 14.88
N LYS A 251 9.47 15.72 13.63
CA LYS A 251 9.81 16.62 12.52
C LYS A 251 8.60 17.50 12.25
N ALA A 252 8.84 18.77 11.94
CA ALA A 252 7.80 19.62 11.40
C ALA A 252 7.16 18.92 10.17
N PRO A 253 5.83 18.86 10.08
CA PRO A 253 5.17 18.27 8.93
C PRO A 253 5.44 19.12 7.69
N ASN A 254 5.64 18.47 6.55
CA ASN A 254 5.70 19.18 5.28
C ASN A 254 4.29 19.24 4.68
N THR A 255 3.88 20.42 4.27
CA THR A 255 2.67 20.64 3.48
C THR A 255 3.05 20.81 2.02
N PHE A 256 2.40 20.04 1.14
CA PHE A 256 2.60 20.11 -0.30
C PHE A 256 1.37 20.78 -0.93
N PRO A 257 1.51 22.01 -1.47
CA PRO A 257 0.45 22.61 -2.27
C PRO A 257 0.38 21.92 -3.63
N ILE A 258 -0.79 21.42 -3.98
CA ILE A 258 -1.06 20.78 -5.27
C ILE A 258 -2.04 21.68 -6.04
N PRO A 259 -1.52 22.56 -6.91
CA PRO A 259 -2.37 23.42 -7.71
C PRO A 259 -3.05 22.65 -8.83
N GLN A 260 -4.23 23.11 -9.22
CA GLN A 260 -4.88 22.70 -10.45
C GLN A 260 -4.01 23.11 -11.63
N VAL A 261 -3.70 22.17 -12.52
CA VAL A 261 -2.95 22.44 -13.76
C VAL A 261 -3.93 22.96 -14.83
N PRO A 262 -3.79 24.20 -15.30
CA PRO A 262 -4.62 24.71 -16.40
C PRO A 262 -4.32 23.95 -17.69
N LYS A 263 -5.37 23.70 -18.50
CA LYS A 263 -5.25 23.07 -19.83
C LYS A 263 -4.50 21.73 -19.83
N GLU A 264 -4.68 20.94 -18.77
CA GLU A 264 -4.05 19.62 -18.64
C GLU A 264 -4.52 18.68 -19.77
N PRO A 265 -3.62 18.14 -20.63
CA PRO A 265 -4.01 17.41 -21.85
C PRO A 265 -4.98 16.27 -21.59
N CYS A 266 -4.81 15.55 -20.50
CA CYS A 266 -5.74 14.56 -19.95
C CYS A 266 -5.72 14.65 -18.42
N LEU A 267 -6.76 14.15 -17.76
CA LEU A 267 -6.88 14.15 -16.30
C LEU A 267 -6.29 12.89 -15.63
N LEU A 268 -5.63 12.01 -16.41
CA LEU A 268 -5.09 10.74 -15.92
C LEU A 268 -4.06 10.92 -14.80
N LEU A 269 -3.19 11.93 -14.90
CA LEU A 269 -2.16 12.24 -13.91
C LEU A 269 -2.66 13.18 -12.79
N CYS A 270 -3.89 13.70 -12.90
CA CYS A 270 -4.41 14.71 -11.99
C CYS A 270 -4.81 14.10 -10.64
N PRO A 271 -4.06 14.34 -9.53
CA PRO A 271 -4.41 13.80 -8.22
C PRO A 271 -5.72 14.37 -7.67
N GLN A 272 -6.06 15.61 -8.05
CA GLN A 272 -7.27 16.29 -7.57
C GLN A 272 -8.54 15.55 -7.99
N ILE A 273 -8.58 14.98 -9.21
CA ILE A 273 -9.75 14.24 -9.69
C ILE A 273 -9.98 12.96 -8.88
N SER A 274 -8.93 12.17 -8.63
CA SER A 274 -9.00 10.98 -7.79
C SER A 274 -9.36 11.33 -6.34
N LEU A 275 -8.78 12.39 -5.80
CA LEU A 275 -9.02 12.86 -4.44
C LEU A 275 -10.47 13.33 -4.26
N LEU A 276 -10.91 14.31 -5.05
CA LEU A 276 -12.28 14.84 -5.00
C LEU A 276 -13.30 13.73 -5.19
N GLY A 277 -13.03 12.77 -6.08
CA GLY A 277 -13.92 11.63 -6.27
C GLY A 277 -14.08 10.77 -5.01
N LEU A 278 -13.03 10.61 -4.19
CA LEU A 278 -13.14 9.95 -2.88
C LEU A 278 -13.91 10.81 -1.87
N ILE A 279 -13.65 12.13 -1.81
CA ILE A 279 -14.32 13.05 -0.90
C ILE A 279 -15.83 13.08 -1.16
N PHE A 280 -16.25 13.18 -2.44
CA PHE A 280 -17.65 13.13 -2.85
C PHE A 280 -18.29 11.75 -2.67
N ALA A 281 -17.54 10.66 -2.89
CA ALA A 281 -18.05 9.31 -2.60
C ALA A 281 -18.34 9.11 -1.10
N ASP A 282 -17.62 9.84 -0.25
CA ASP A 282 -17.75 9.82 1.21
C ASP A 282 -18.74 10.88 1.74
N HIS A 283 -19.23 11.79 0.90
CA HIS A 283 -20.04 12.95 1.33
C HIS A 283 -19.37 13.77 2.44
N ALA A 284 -18.04 13.91 2.35
CA ALA A 284 -17.21 14.47 3.40
C ALA A 284 -17.11 16.01 3.39
N PHE A 285 -17.47 16.66 2.28
CA PHE A 285 -17.56 18.13 2.25
C PHE A 285 -18.67 18.63 3.16
N ASP A 286 -18.44 19.80 3.77
CA ASP A 286 -19.46 20.57 4.45
C ASP A 286 -20.00 21.66 3.51
N GLY A 287 -21.28 21.59 3.15
CA GLY A 287 -21.92 22.52 2.22
C GLY A 287 -21.75 22.24 0.71
N LEU A 288 -21.14 21.12 0.30
CA LEU A 288 -21.09 20.68 -1.11
C LEU A 288 -21.62 19.26 -1.29
N GLU A 289 -22.58 19.10 -2.19
CA GLU A 289 -23.24 17.82 -2.46
C GLU A 289 -22.79 17.19 -3.78
N SER A 290 -22.38 18.00 -4.76
CA SER A 290 -21.97 17.52 -6.08
C SER A 290 -20.72 18.19 -6.63
N PRO A 291 -19.97 17.52 -7.52
CA PRO A 291 -18.84 18.12 -8.23
C PRO A 291 -19.25 19.36 -9.04
N GLU A 292 -20.45 19.39 -9.59
CA GLU A 292 -20.94 20.50 -10.40
C GLU A 292 -21.02 21.78 -9.57
N GLN A 293 -21.50 21.69 -8.32
CA GLN A 293 -21.53 22.83 -7.40
C GLN A 293 -20.11 23.36 -7.13
N LEU A 294 -19.14 22.47 -6.87
CA LEU A 294 -17.74 22.85 -6.62
C LEU A 294 -17.16 23.66 -7.78
N PHE A 295 -17.35 23.21 -9.02
CA PHE A 295 -16.78 23.87 -10.20
C PHE A 295 -17.56 25.12 -10.64
N GLN A 296 -18.72 25.41 -10.04
CA GLN A 296 -19.46 26.67 -10.21
C GLN A 296 -19.05 27.75 -9.21
N LEU A 297 -18.39 27.38 -8.11
CA LEU A 297 -17.97 28.34 -7.09
C LEU A 297 -17.01 29.41 -7.64
N ARG A 298 -17.02 30.56 -6.96
CA ARG A 298 -16.10 31.67 -7.16
C ARG A 298 -15.49 32.07 -5.82
N VAL A 299 -14.39 32.83 -5.88
CA VAL A 299 -13.84 33.45 -4.67
C VAL A 299 -14.64 34.72 -4.37
N THR A 300 -15.24 34.76 -3.18
CA THR A 300 -16.04 35.90 -2.69
C THR A 300 -15.29 37.22 -2.86
N THR A 301 -16.00 38.27 -3.27
CA THR A 301 -15.43 39.62 -3.46
C THR A 301 -14.74 40.09 -2.18
N GLY A 302 -13.53 40.64 -2.31
CA GLY A 302 -12.71 41.06 -1.17
C GLY A 302 -11.86 39.95 -0.53
N LEU A 303 -12.14 38.68 -0.83
CA LEU A 303 -11.30 37.55 -0.39
C LEU A 303 -10.32 37.12 -1.49
N ASN A 304 -9.18 36.56 -1.08
CA ASN A 304 -8.18 35.95 -1.99
C ASN A 304 -8.28 34.41 -2.04
N GLU A 305 -8.94 33.83 -1.03
CA GLU A 305 -9.09 32.39 -0.84
C GLU A 305 -10.54 32.09 -0.46
N GLN A 306 -11.12 31.07 -1.07
CA GLN A 306 -12.37 30.46 -0.63
C GLN A 306 -12.07 29.03 -0.17
N VAL A 307 -12.07 28.81 1.15
CA VAL A 307 -11.83 27.50 1.75
C VAL A 307 -13.04 26.60 1.53
N LEU A 308 -12.77 25.32 1.26
CA LEU A 308 -13.77 24.26 1.06
C LEU A 308 -13.73 23.33 2.28
N PRO A 309 -14.61 23.52 3.27
CA PRO A 309 -14.54 22.78 4.53
C PRO A 309 -14.88 21.30 4.35
N ILE A 310 -14.20 20.46 5.14
CA ILE A 310 -14.52 19.05 5.33
C ILE A 310 -15.19 18.93 6.70
N LYS A 311 -16.27 18.15 6.79
CA LYS A 311 -16.99 17.91 8.05
C LYS A 311 -16.05 17.37 9.13
N ASP A 312 -16.19 17.86 10.36
CA ASP A 312 -15.34 17.45 11.49
C ASP A 312 -15.36 15.95 11.78
N GLU A 313 -16.51 15.29 11.58
CA GLU A 313 -16.67 13.84 11.73
C GLU A 313 -15.75 13.02 10.79
N TRP A 314 -15.35 13.61 9.65
CA TRP A 314 -14.44 12.97 8.70
C TRP A 314 -12.96 13.22 9.04
N ALA A 315 -12.64 14.24 9.84
CA ALA A 315 -11.27 14.70 10.05
C ALA A 315 -10.30 13.59 10.52
N ALA A 316 -10.76 12.65 11.34
CA ALA A 316 -9.95 11.51 11.81
C ALA A 316 -9.91 10.30 10.85
N ILE A 317 -10.80 10.26 9.87
CA ILE A 317 -10.97 9.09 8.99
C ILE A 317 -9.77 9.01 8.02
N PRO A 318 -9.15 7.83 7.86
CA PRO A 318 -8.10 7.64 6.87
C PRO A 318 -8.61 7.86 5.44
N LEU A 319 -7.83 8.55 4.62
CA LEU A 319 -8.14 8.74 3.20
C LEU A 319 -8.06 7.40 2.44
N PHE A 320 -7.05 6.60 2.75
CA PHE A 320 -6.83 5.27 2.16
C PHE A 320 -7.28 4.18 3.12
N ARG A 321 -8.48 3.63 2.92
CA ARG A 321 -9.11 2.67 3.84
C ARG A 321 -8.92 1.23 3.35
N ARG A 322 -8.86 0.27 4.28
CA ARG A 322 -8.86 -1.16 3.93
C ARG A 322 -10.28 -1.72 3.85
N LEU A 323 -10.44 -2.89 3.26
CA LEU A 323 -11.68 -3.67 3.39
C LEU A 323 -11.72 -4.40 4.74
N LYS A 324 -12.90 -4.45 5.37
CA LYS A 324 -13.23 -5.30 6.52
C LYS A 324 -14.38 -6.23 6.14
N SER A 325 -14.38 -7.44 6.68
CA SER A 325 -15.55 -8.32 6.59
C SER A 325 -16.63 -7.84 7.56
N SER A 326 -17.88 -7.84 7.11
CA SER A 326 -19.06 -7.46 7.89
C SER A 326 -20.24 -8.39 7.56
N VAL A 327 -21.36 -8.19 8.25
CA VAL A 327 -22.62 -8.87 7.90
C VAL A 327 -23.15 -8.55 6.52
N HIS A 328 -22.68 -7.47 5.87
CA HIS A 328 -23.03 -7.13 4.49
C HIS A 328 -21.96 -7.62 3.48
N GLY A 329 -21.04 -8.49 3.92
CA GLY A 329 -19.87 -8.94 3.17
C GLY A 329 -18.66 -8.01 3.39
N LEU A 330 -17.72 -7.97 2.44
CA LEU A 330 -16.60 -7.01 2.50
C LEU A 330 -17.11 -5.58 2.29
N VAL A 331 -16.84 -4.72 3.25
CA VAL A 331 -17.17 -3.28 3.21
C VAL A 331 -15.90 -2.48 3.46
N MET A 332 -15.90 -1.21 3.06
CA MET A 332 -14.80 -0.30 3.42
C MET A 332 -14.77 -0.10 4.94
N SER A 333 -13.59 -0.11 5.54
CA SER A 333 -13.43 0.21 6.96
C SER A 333 -13.84 1.66 7.22
N GLU A 334 -14.42 1.94 8.38
CA GLU A 334 -14.76 3.31 8.80
C GLU A 334 -13.51 4.09 9.20
N ASP A 335 -12.55 3.43 9.85
CA ASP A 335 -11.47 4.07 10.60
C ASP A 335 -10.08 3.44 10.39
N VAL A 336 -9.98 2.30 9.70
CA VAL A 336 -8.70 1.59 9.52
C VAL A 336 -8.11 1.83 8.13
N CYS A 337 -6.87 2.30 8.13
CA CYS A 337 -6.11 2.56 6.90
C CYS A 337 -5.76 1.26 6.14
N ALA A 338 -5.46 1.42 4.85
CA ALA A 338 -4.77 0.42 4.05
C ALA A 338 -3.38 0.10 4.65
N THR A 339 -2.71 -0.94 4.17
CA THR A 339 -1.40 -1.34 4.68
C THR A 339 -0.29 -1.11 3.66
N ASP A 340 0.92 -0.86 4.16
CA ASP A 340 2.15 -0.80 3.34
C ASP A 340 2.31 -2.06 2.47
N ASP A 341 1.93 -3.22 3.00
CA ASP A 341 2.02 -4.50 2.30
C ASP A 341 0.98 -4.59 1.17
N TRP A 342 -0.24 -4.09 1.39
CA TRP A 342 -1.26 -4.02 0.34
C TRP A 342 -0.79 -3.14 -0.82
N LEU A 343 -0.25 -1.94 -0.54
CA LEU A 343 0.25 -1.04 -1.59
C LEU A 343 1.39 -1.70 -2.38
N ARG A 344 2.34 -2.34 -1.70
CA ARG A 344 3.47 -3.04 -2.35
C ARG A 344 2.99 -4.20 -3.22
N ASP A 345 2.02 -4.97 -2.74
CA ASP A 345 1.47 -6.10 -3.48
C ASP A 345 0.75 -5.63 -4.75
N LYS A 346 -0.12 -4.61 -4.64
CA LYS A 346 -0.85 -4.08 -5.79
C LYS A 346 0.06 -3.40 -6.81
N LEU A 347 1.06 -2.63 -6.40
CA LEU A 347 2.05 -2.06 -7.33
C LEU A 347 2.87 -3.13 -8.05
N LYS A 348 3.20 -4.23 -7.36
CA LYS A 348 3.88 -5.36 -7.97
C LYS A 348 3.00 -6.03 -9.03
N THR A 349 1.74 -6.33 -8.70
CA THR A 349 0.78 -6.87 -9.66
C THR A 349 0.62 -5.94 -10.86
N LEU A 350 0.48 -4.63 -10.63
CA LEU A 350 0.36 -3.65 -11.71
C LEU A 350 1.59 -3.63 -12.61
N SER A 351 2.79 -3.81 -12.06
CA SER A 351 4.03 -3.91 -12.84
C SER A 351 4.06 -5.14 -13.73
N ASP A 352 3.56 -6.28 -13.21
CA ASP A 352 3.45 -7.51 -13.99
C ASP A 352 2.43 -7.32 -15.13
N VAL A 353 1.30 -6.65 -14.88
CA VAL A 353 0.26 -6.34 -15.90
C VAL A 353 0.81 -5.41 -17.00
N VAL A 354 1.57 -4.37 -16.64
CA VAL A 354 2.22 -3.49 -17.63
C VAL A 354 3.32 -4.21 -18.42
N GLY A 355 3.85 -5.33 -17.91
CA GLY A 355 4.92 -6.08 -18.56
C GLY A 355 6.34 -5.61 -18.23
N PHE A 356 6.53 -4.85 -17.14
CA PHE A 356 7.86 -4.41 -16.71
C PHE A 356 8.76 -5.58 -16.31
N ASP A 357 10.07 -5.46 -16.59
CA ASP A 357 11.05 -6.49 -16.23
C ASP A 357 11.31 -6.60 -14.73
N LEU A 358 11.24 -5.47 -14.06
CA LEU A 358 11.47 -5.35 -12.63
C LEU A 358 10.20 -4.84 -11.94
N PRO A 359 9.91 -5.31 -10.72
CA PRO A 359 8.73 -4.87 -10.01
C PRO A 359 8.86 -3.40 -9.57
N THR A 360 7.77 -2.66 -9.71
CA THR A 360 7.60 -1.34 -9.11
C THR A 360 7.25 -1.49 -7.64
N GLY A 361 7.79 -0.60 -6.83
CA GLY A 361 7.31 -0.40 -5.47
C GLY A 361 7.27 1.08 -5.12
N PRO A 362 6.77 1.44 -3.94
CA PRO A 362 6.63 2.85 -3.56
C PRO A 362 7.94 3.65 -3.59
N TYR A 363 9.07 2.99 -3.32
CA TYR A 363 10.39 3.64 -3.40
C TYR A 363 10.85 3.92 -4.83
N SER A 364 10.22 3.33 -5.85
CA SER A 364 10.49 3.64 -7.26
C SER A 364 10.00 5.05 -7.62
N PHE A 365 8.79 5.42 -7.18
CA PHE A 365 8.25 6.78 -7.30
C PHE A 365 9.12 7.79 -6.55
N ARG A 366 9.47 7.49 -5.30
CA ARG A 366 10.34 8.37 -4.50
C ARG A 366 11.71 8.63 -5.15
N ARG A 367 12.26 7.65 -5.88
CA ARG A 367 13.50 7.84 -6.64
C ARG A 367 13.29 8.71 -7.88
N GLY A 368 12.19 8.49 -8.62
CA GLY A 368 11.85 9.32 -9.77
C GLY A 368 11.54 10.76 -9.39
N ALA A 369 10.75 10.97 -8.33
CA ALA A 369 10.50 12.29 -7.74
C ALA A 369 11.82 12.96 -7.32
N GLY A 370 12.68 12.24 -6.59
CA GLY A 370 13.96 12.77 -6.17
C GLY A 370 14.91 13.11 -7.33
N GLU A 371 14.91 12.32 -8.40
CA GLU A 371 15.64 12.62 -9.64
C GLU A 371 15.07 13.87 -10.32
N ALA A 372 13.74 13.98 -10.44
CA ALA A 372 13.08 15.15 -11.04
C ALA A 372 13.35 16.44 -10.25
N PHE A 373 13.37 16.36 -8.92
CA PHE A 373 13.73 17.51 -8.08
C PHE A 373 15.21 17.88 -8.20
N ASP A 374 16.11 16.91 -8.25
CA ASP A 374 17.55 17.13 -8.39
C ASP A 374 17.94 17.73 -9.75
N SER A 375 17.16 17.43 -10.79
CA SER A 375 17.39 17.93 -12.15
C SER A 375 16.55 19.18 -12.49
N SER A 376 15.78 19.73 -11.54
CA SER A 376 14.93 20.89 -11.76
C SER A 376 15.64 22.18 -11.38
N ASN A 377 15.53 23.20 -12.25
CA ASN A 377 15.97 24.56 -11.94
C ASN A 377 15.07 25.26 -10.89
N TYR A 378 13.89 24.70 -10.60
CA TYR A 378 12.91 25.26 -9.67
C TYR A 378 12.98 24.67 -8.27
N VAL A 379 13.76 23.61 -8.05
CA VAL A 379 13.87 22.94 -6.75
C VAL A 379 15.33 22.89 -6.33
N SER A 380 15.68 23.71 -5.33
CA SER A 380 17.03 23.71 -4.78
C SER A 380 17.38 22.41 -4.06
N ASP A 381 18.67 22.18 -3.86
CA ASP A 381 19.20 21.04 -3.10
C ASP A 381 18.65 20.97 -1.66
N SER A 382 18.51 22.13 -1.02
CA SER A 382 17.92 22.26 0.31
C SER A 382 16.43 21.92 0.30
N GLN A 383 15.68 22.40 -0.70
CA GLN A 383 14.25 22.11 -0.85
C GLN A 383 14.02 20.62 -1.15
N ARG A 384 14.82 20.00 -2.02
CA ARG A 384 14.80 18.55 -2.25
C ARG A 384 15.06 17.78 -0.95
N ASN A 385 16.04 18.20 -0.16
CA ASN A 385 16.36 17.57 1.12
C ASN A 385 15.22 17.73 2.13
N LEU A 386 14.54 18.88 2.16
CA LEU A 386 13.34 19.10 2.98
C LEU A 386 12.19 18.17 2.54
N ILE A 387 11.86 18.17 1.25
CA ILE A 387 10.80 17.34 0.64
C ILE A 387 11.03 15.86 0.95
N LEU A 388 12.25 15.36 0.70
CA LEU A 388 12.61 13.98 0.96
C LEU A 388 12.94 13.73 2.45
N GLN A 389 12.96 14.75 3.31
CA GLN A 389 13.34 14.64 4.71
C GLN A 389 14.71 13.97 4.90
N HIS A 390 15.67 14.34 4.06
CA HIS A 390 17.05 13.91 4.12
C HIS A 390 17.86 14.89 4.98
N ALA A 391 18.81 14.37 5.76
CA ALA A 391 19.70 15.21 6.55
C ALA A 391 20.73 15.95 5.68
N SER A 392 21.06 15.39 4.52
CA SER A 392 21.98 15.98 3.54
C SER A 392 21.81 15.31 2.17
N SER A 393 22.37 15.94 1.13
CA SER A 393 22.38 15.43 -0.24
C SER A 393 23.09 14.06 -0.36
N ALA A 394 24.03 13.74 0.56
CA ALA A 394 24.69 12.43 0.61
C ALA A 394 23.68 11.27 0.81
N VAL A 395 22.59 11.50 1.55
CA VAL A 395 21.53 10.50 1.75
C VAL A 395 20.86 10.17 0.41
N PHE A 396 20.60 11.18 -0.42
CA PHE A 396 20.04 11.00 -1.76
C PHE A 396 21.03 10.26 -2.67
N GLN A 397 22.27 10.72 -2.75
CA GLN A 397 23.33 10.15 -3.59
C GLN A 397 23.56 8.65 -3.30
N HIS A 398 23.64 8.25 -2.03
CA HIS A 398 23.93 6.85 -1.68
C HIS A 398 22.71 5.92 -1.82
N ASN A 399 21.50 6.43 -1.54
CA ASN A 399 20.32 5.58 -1.37
C ASN A 399 19.29 5.68 -2.49
N TYR A 400 19.24 6.77 -3.25
CA TYR A 400 18.16 7.04 -4.20
C TYR A 400 18.66 7.23 -5.64
N LEU A 401 19.83 7.85 -5.82
CA LEU A 401 20.41 8.05 -7.15
C LEU A 401 20.66 6.71 -7.88
N SER A 402 20.34 6.69 -9.17
CA SER A 402 20.54 5.53 -10.03
C SER A 402 22.03 5.19 -10.17
N ARG A 403 22.33 3.91 -10.41
CA ARG A 403 23.66 3.48 -10.89
C ARG A 403 23.70 3.32 -12.40
N TYR A 404 22.54 3.34 -13.05
CA TYR A 404 22.44 3.55 -14.50
C TYR A 404 22.48 5.07 -14.72
N ILE A 405 23.58 5.57 -15.27
CA ILE A 405 23.76 7.01 -15.48
C ILE A 405 22.71 7.50 -16.48
N THR A 406 21.95 8.52 -16.08
CA THR A 406 20.80 9.04 -16.83
C THR A 406 21.14 10.26 -17.68
N ALA A 407 22.37 10.77 -17.56
CA ALA A 407 22.92 11.83 -18.39
C ALA A 407 23.61 11.26 -19.64
N ASP A 408 23.53 12.00 -20.76
CA ASP A 408 24.25 11.68 -21.99
C ASP A 408 25.74 12.04 -21.83
N THR A 409 26.52 11.10 -21.30
CA THR A 409 27.96 11.32 -21.06
C THR A 409 28.75 11.47 -22.36
N GLN A 410 28.23 10.93 -23.47
CA GLN A 410 28.87 11.07 -24.77
C GLN A 410 28.71 12.49 -25.31
N ALA A 411 27.49 13.03 -25.26
CA ALA A 411 27.23 14.41 -25.66
C ALA A 411 28.01 15.39 -24.79
N ALA A 412 28.01 15.18 -23.46
CA ALA A 412 28.75 16.00 -22.52
C ALA A 412 30.26 16.03 -22.82
N PHE A 413 30.88 14.88 -23.09
CA PHE A 413 32.31 14.81 -23.41
C PHE A 413 32.66 15.49 -24.74
N ARG A 414 31.75 15.43 -25.72
CA ARG A 414 31.97 15.94 -27.09
C ARG A 414 31.51 17.37 -27.30
N GLY A 415 30.89 18.00 -26.29
CA GLY A 415 30.25 19.32 -26.44
C GLY A 415 29.05 19.30 -27.39
N LEU A 416 28.32 18.18 -27.44
CA LEU A 416 27.10 18.05 -28.25
C LEU A 416 25.85 18.30 -27.40
N GLU A 417 24.74 18.58 -28.09
CA GLU A 417 23.42 18.64 -27.46
C GLU A 417 23.03 17.25 -26.89
N PRO A 418 22.65 17.16 -25.60
CA PRO A 418 22.25 15.90 -24.99
C PRO A 418 20.97 15.31 -25.60
N GLN A 419 20.99 14.01 -25.90
CA GLN A 419 19.80 13.27 -26.37
C GLN A 419 18.87 12.90 -25.20
N THR A 420 18.35 13.91 -24.50
CA THR A 420 17.61 13.75 -23.24
C THR A 420 16.43 12.78 -23.34
N ALA A 421 15.63 12.87 -24.41
CA ALA A 421 14.48 11.98 -24.61
C ALA A 421 14.90 10.51 -24.71
N LEU A 422 15.97 10.23 -25.47
CA LEU A 422 16.52 8.89 -25.61
C LEU A 422 17.10 8.39 -24.28
N MET A 423 17.83 9.22 -23.54
CA MET A 423 18.37 8.85 -22.23
C MET A 423 17.29 8.55 -21.20
N ARG A 424 16.19 9.30 -21.21
CA ARG A 424 15.00 9.02 -20.39
C ARG A 424 14.38 7.68 -20.78
N ALA A 425 14.18 7.43 -22.07
CA ALA A 425 13.66 6.15 -22.56
C ALA A 425 14.59 4.98 -22.20
N ALA A 426 15.92 5.14 -22.35
CA ALA A 426 16.92 4.11 -22.08
C ALA A 426 17.04 3.73 -20.59
N SER A 427 16.83 4.70 -19.70
CA SER A 427 16.98 4.53 -18.26
C SER A 427 15.67 4.29 -17.49
N GLY A 428 14.52 4.57 -18.11
CA GLY A 428 13.19 4.41 -17.51
C GLY A 428 12.72 2.95 -17.46
N MET A 429 11.66 2.69 -16.69
CA MET A 429 11.09 1.34 -16.60
C MET A 429 10.40 0.91 -17.90
N SER A 430 9.85 1.87 -18.64
CA SER A 430 9.13 1.68 -19.89
C SER A 430 9.96 1.00 -20.97
N ARG A 431 11.30 1.12 -20.95
CA ARG A 431 12.21 0.36 -21.82
C ARG A 431 11.96 -1.15 -21.78
N THR A 432 11.51 -1.65 -20.64
CA THR A 432 11.42 -3.08 -20.35
C THR A 432 10.04 -3.66 -20.56
N ILE A 433 9.08 -2.86 -21.04
CA ILE A 433 7.72 -3.30 -21.35
C ILE A 433 7.80 -4.43 -22.38
N ASP A 434 7.29 -5.60 -22.00
CA ASP A 434 7.01 -6.70 -22.91
C ASP A 434 5.71 -7.39 -22.44
N PRO A 435 4.58 -7.20 -23.13
CA PRO A 435 3.30 -7.82 -22.77
C PRO A 435 3.34 -9.35 -22.81
N ARG A 436 4.27 -9.95 -23.55
CA ARG A 436 4.40 -11.41 -23.70
C ARG A 436 5.20 -12.04 -22.55
N ARG A 437 5.73 -11.21 -21.63
CA ARG A 437 6.52 -11.66 -20.48
C ARG A 437 5.70 -12.60 -19.59
N PRO A 438 6.23 -13.77 -19.19
CA PRO A 438 5.49 -14.72 -18.35
C PRO A 438 5.09 -14.12 -16.99
N THR A 439 3.79 -13.93 -16.76
CA THR A 439 3.22 -13.48 -15.47
C THR A 439 2.68 -14.65 -14.65
N LYS A 440 2.28 -15.73 -15.33
CA LYS A 440 1.72 -16.96 -14.74
C LYS A 440 2.51 -18.18 -15.21
N LEU A 441 2.42 -19.28 -14.45
CA LEU A 441 3.02 -20.56 -14.84
C LEU A 441 2.14 -21.27 -15.87
N SER A 442 2.75 -21.86 -16.89
CA SER A 442 2.05 -22.75 -17.82
C SER A 442 1.53 -24.01 -17.13
N GLU A 443 0.60 -24.73 -17.74
CA GLU A 443 0.07 -25.98 -17.16
C GLU A 443 1.17 -27.02 -16.89
N ALA A 444 2.14 -27.12 -17.81
CA ALA A 444 3.30 -28.00 -17.66
C ALA A 444 4.18 -27.58 -16.47
N GLU A 445 4.44 -26.28 -16.30
CA GLU A 445 5.21 -25.76 -15.17
C GLU A 445 4.45 -25.96 -13.84
N GLN A 446 3.13 -25.80 -13.84
CA GLN A 446 2.29 -26.10 -12.68
C GLN A 446 2.34 -27.59 -12.30
N ALA A 447 2.37 -28.48 -13.28
CA ALA A 447 2.56 -29.92 -13.03
C ALA A 447 3.94 -30.21 -12.41
N GLN A 448 5.00 -29.55 -12.89
CA GLN A 448 6.34 -29.67 -12.30
C GLN A 448 6.37 -29.19 -10.85
N VAL A 449 5.71 -28.08 -10.52
CA VAL A 449 5.58 -27.62 -9.13
C VAL A 449 4.91 -28.66 -8.24
N LYS A 450 3.86 -29.33 -8.71
CA LYS A 450 3.19 -30.41 -7.96
C LYS A 450 4.11 -31.62 -7.72
N GLN A 451 5.13 -31.80 -8.54
CA GLN A 451 6.13 -32.86 -8.42
C GLN A 451 7.37 -32.46 -7.61
N HIS A 452 7.49 -31.19 -7.19
CA HIS A 452 8.62 -30.73 -6.40
C HIS A 452 8.79 -31.56 -5.10
N PRO A 453 10.02 -32.01 -4.76
CA PRO A 453 10.24 -32.93 -3.63
C PRO A 453 9.64 -32.44 -2.30
N GLU A 454 9.88 -31.18 -1.92
CA GLU A 454 9.31 -30.60 -0.69
C GLU A 454 7.79 -30.51 -0.73
N VAL A 455 7.21 -30.15 -1.87
CA VAL A 455 5.75 -30.09 -2.04
C VAL A 455 5.16 -31.47 -1.84
N LYS A 456 5.77 -32.52 -2.42
CA LYS A 456 5.35 -33.91 -2.23
C LYS A 456 5.49 -34.35 -0.77
N LEU A 457 6.59 -34.01 -0.12
CA LEU A 457 6.86 -34.35 1.28
C LEU A 457 5.80 -33.75 2.21
N HIS A 458 5.58 -32.43 2.13
CA HIS A 458 4.59 -31.76 2.96
C HIS A 458 3.16 -32.20 2.62
N ARG A 459 2.86 -32.51 1.35
CA ARG A 459 1.58 -33.10 0.94
C ARG A 459 1.35 -34.44 1.60
N ARG A 460 2.33 -35.36 1.55
CA ARG A 460 2.25 -36.68 2.21
C ARG A 460 2.01 -36.54 3.70
N ARG A 461 2.74 -35.65 4.38
CA ARG A 461 2.57 -35.38 5.82
C ARG A 461 1.17 -34.87 6.15
N ARG A 462 0.68 -33.89 5.38
CA ARG A 462 -0.67 -33.33 5.52
C ARG A 462 -1.75 -34.40 5.32
N ASP A 463 -1.62 -35.21 4.27
CA ASP A 463 -2.62 -36.21 3.90
C ASP A 463 -2.62 -37.40 4.86
N GLY A 464 -1.45 -37.82 5.34
CA GLY A 464 -1.34 -38.83 6.40
C GLY A 464 -1.99 -38.38 7.72
N LEU A 465 -1.78 -37.13 8.13
CA LEU A 465 -2.46 -36.56 9.31
C LEU A 465 -3.97 -36.44 9.10
N LYS A 466 -4.42 -36.07 7.89
CA LYS A 466 -5.83 -36.02 7.52
C LYS A 466 -6.50 -37.39 7.61
N SER A 467 -5.82 -38.44 7.14
CA SER A 467 -6.30 -39.82 7.24
C SER A 467 -6.45 -40.22 8.71
N ARG A 468 -5.39 -40.08 9.52
CA ARG A 468 -5.42 -40.41 10.95
C ARG A 468 -6.52 -39.69 11.72
N ILE A 469 -6.80 -38.44 11.38
CA ILE A 469 -7.93 -37.69 11.96
C ILE A 469 -9.27 -38.32 11.56
N ARG A 470 -9.43 -38.66 10.28
CA ARG A 470 -10.64 -39.31 9.78
C ARG A 470 -10.87 -40.68 10.43
N ASP A 471 -9.80 -41.45 10.58
CA ASP A 471 -9.87 -42.81 11.14
C ASP A 471 -10.23 -42.77 12.64
N LYS A 472 -9.71 -41.80 13.40
CA LYS A 472 -9.92 -41.70 14.85
C LYS A 472 -11.16 -40.90 15.27
N TYR A 473 -11.51 -39.84 14.55
CA TYR A 473 -12.56 -38.88 14.95
C TYR A 473 -13.69 -38.75 13.92
N GLY A 474 -13.57 -39.38 12.75
CA GLY A 474 -14.51 -39.22 11.64
C GLY A 474 -14.44 -37.82 11.01
N PRO A 475 -15.49 -36.98 11.11
CA PRO A 475 -15.47 -35.62 10.58
C PRO A 475 -14.37 -34.75 11.22
N MET A 476 -13.66 -33.96 10.39
CA MET A 476 -12.57 -33.07 10.82
C MET A 476 -12.98 -32.10 11.94
N THR A 477 -14.26 -31.74 12.01
CA THR A 477 -14.83 -30.86 13.05
C THR A 477 -14.71 -31.46 14.44
N ARG A 478 -14.82 -32.79 14.59
CA ARG A 478 -14.73 -33.49 15.88
C ARG A 478 -13.31 -33.55 16.44
N ALA A 479 -12.29 -33.38 15.60
CA ALA A 479 -10.90 -33.35 16.04
C ALA A 479 -10.43 -31.96 16.51
N LYS A 480 -11.27 -30.92 16.42
CA LYS A 480 -10.92 -29.54 16.80
C LYS A 480 -10.49 -29.51 18.28
N GLY A 481 -9.38 -28.84 18.57
CA GLY A 481 -8.79 -28.76 19.92
C GLY A 481 -7.74 -29.84 20.23
N THR A 482 -7.64 -30.90 19.42
CA THR A 482 -6.64 -31.96 19.65
C THR A 482 -5.24 -31.60 19.13
N LEU A 483 -4.20 -32.24 19.68
CA LEU A 483 -2.82 -32.08 19.20
C LEU A 483 -2.67 -32.49 17.72
N ILE A 484 -3.36 -33.54 17.28
CA ILE A 484 -3.29 -34.02 15.89
C ILE A 484 -3.92 -33.01 14.91
N TYR A 485 -4.99 -32.33 15.33
CA TYR A 485 -5.60 -31.25 14.56
C TYR A 485 -4.65 -30.05 14.41
N ASN A 486 -3.97 -29.67 15.49
CA ASN A 486 -2.95 -28.61 15.45
C ASN A 486 -1.77 -28.99 14.54
N LYS A 487 -1.28 -30.24 14.62
CA LYS A 487 -0.25 -30.78 13.73
C LYS A 487 -0.70 -30.80 12.26
N TYR A 488 -1.96 -31.15 11.98
CA TYR A 488 -2.53 -31.12 10.63
C TYR A 488 -2.54 -29.69 10.05
N HIS A 489 -2.99 -28.70 10.82
CA HIS A 489 -2.98 -27.30 10.38
C HIS A 489 -1.58 -26.75 10.18
N ALA A 490 -0.63 -27.12 11.03
CA ALA A 490 0.78 -26.81 10.81
C ALA A 490 1.30 -27.42 9.49
N ALA A 491 1.09 -28.72 9.28
CA ALA A 491 1.48 -29.40 8.04
C ALA A 491 0.78 -28.84 6.80
N ARG A 492 -0.47 -28.38 6.92
CA ARG A 492 -1.20 -27.68 5.85
C ARG A 492 -0.52 -26.35 5.51
N ARG A 493 -0.18 -25.54 6.51
CA ARG A 493 0.54 -24.27 6.30
C ARG A 493 1.91 -24.51 5.66
N ASP A 494 2.62 -25.54 6.09
CA ASP A 494 3.93 -25.89 5.51
C ASP A 494 3.79 -26.32 4.04
N HIS A 495 2.79 -27.14 3.71
CA HIS A 495 2.47 -27.49 2.34
C HIS A 495 2.12 -26.25 1.48
N GLU A 496 1.28 -25.35 1.98
CA GLU A 496 0.93 -24.11 1.28
C GLU A 496 2.16 -23.21 1.05
N LYS A 497 3.05 -23.10 2.05
CA LYS A 497 4.33 -22.39 1.94
C LYS A 497 5.24 -23.02 0.89
N ALA A 498 5.42 -24.34 0.92
CA ALA A 498 6.26 -25.07 -0.03
C ALA A 498 5.75 -24.90 -1.47
N VAL A 499 4.43 -25.02 -1.69
CA VAL A 499 3.82 -24.77 -3.00
C VAL A 499 4.08 -23.33 -3.46
N LYS A 500 3.86 -22.34 -2.58
CA LYS A 500 4.10 -20.93 -2.92
C LYS A 500 5.58 -20.66 -3.27
N ALA A 501 6.51 -21.24 -2.51
CA ALA A 501 7.94 -21.13 -2.75
C ALA A 501 8.34 -21.76 -4.09
N ALA A 502 7.89 -22.99 -4.36
CA ALA A 502 8.16 -23.70 -5.61
C ALA A 502 7.56 -22.97 -6.83
N ARG A 503 6.33 -22.45 -6.74
CA ARG A 503 5.74 -21.62 -7.82
C ARG A 503 6.56 -20.38 -8.10
N LYS A 504 6.98 -19.67 -7.05
CA LYS A 504 7.80 -18.46 -7.16
C LYS A 504 9.15 -18.73 -7.81
N ALA A 505 9.81 -19.83 -7.41
CA ALA A 505 11.09 -20.24 -7.98
C ALA A 505 10.94 -20.64 -9.46
N MET A 506 9.90 -21.41 -9.80
CA MET A 506 9.61 -21.81 -11.18
C MET A 506 9.32 -20.60 -12.07
N LEU A 507 8.51 -19.65 -11.60
CA LEU A 507 8.18 -18.45 -12.37
C LEU A 507 9.42 -17.57 -12.57
N ALA A 508 10.27 -17.44 -11.55
CA ALA A 508 11.54 -16.74 -11.67
C ALA A 508 12.45 -17.39 -12.71
N LYS A 509 12.55 -18.72 -12.73
CA LYS A 509 13.30 -19.49 -13.74
C LYS A 509 12.73 -19.24 -15.14
N SER A 510 11.41 -19.30 -15.30
CA SER A 510 10.71 -19.05 -16.56
C SER A 510 11.01 -17.64 -17.09
N LYS A 511 10.88 -16.60 -16.25
CA LYS A 511 11.25 -15.22 -16.58
C LYS A 511 12.74 -15.08 -16.96
N THR A 512 13.65 -15.78 -16.29
CA THR A 512 15.09 -15.77 -16.64
C THR A 512 15.36 -16.42 -17.99
N ILE A 513 14.74 -17.56 -18.29
CA ILE A 513 14.86 -18.23 -19.60
C ILE A 513 14.30 -17.32 -20.69
N TYR A 514 13.13 -16.74 -20.46
CA TYR A 514 12.48 -15.80 -21.37
C TYR A 514 13.39 -14.61 -21.68
N ARG A 515 13.95 -13.95 -20.65
CA ARG A 515 14.87 -12.81 -20.81
C ARG A 515 16.08 -13.13 -21.70
N LYS A 516 16.59 -14.37 -21.65
CA LYS A 516 17.73 -14.79 -22.47
C LYS A 516 17.35 -15.16 -23.90
N ARG A 517 16.21 -15.85 -24.08
CA ARG A 517 15.84 -16.45 -25.38
C ARG A 517 14.99 -15.54 -26.25
N GLN A 518 14.08 -14.77 -25.66
CA GLN A 518 13.12 -13.96 -26.43
C GLN A 518 13.81 -12.95 -27.35
N PRO A 519 14.84 -12.18 -26.92
CA PRO A 519 15.50 -11.22 -27.81
C PRO A 519 16.12 -11.89 -29.03
N VAL A 520 16.72 -13.08 -28.88
CA VAL A 520 17.30 -13.85 -30.00
C VAL A 520 16.20 -14.31 -30.96
N ALA A 521 15.07 -14.77 -30.44
CA ALA A 521 13.93 -15.17 -31.26
C ALA A 521 13.31 -13.98 -32.02
N ASP A 522 13.24 -12.82 -31.38
CA ASP A 522 12.74 -11.58 -32.00
C ASP A 522 13.70 -11.10 -33.10
N ILE A 523 15.02 -11.12 -32.88
CA ILE A 523 16.03 -10.81 -33.92
C ILE A 523 15.90 -11.77 -35.10
N ALA A 524 15.83 -13.08 -34.86
CA ALA A 524 15.71 -14.07 -35.92
C ALA A 524 14.43 -13.88 -36.74
N ARG A 525 13.32 -13.46 -36.10
CA ARG A 525 12.06 -13.13 -36.77
C ARG A 525 12.20 -11.89 -37.66
N GLN A 526 12.85 -10.84 -37.16
CA GLN A 526 13.11 -9.62 -37.92
C GLN A 526 13.96 -9.89 -39.16
N LEU A 527 15.05 -10.65 -39.01
CA LEU A 527 15.94 -10.99 -40.12
C LEU A 527 15.28 -11.85 -41.20
N ARG A 528 14.21 -12.60 -40.87
CA ARG A 528 13.41 -13.36 -41.85
C ARG A 528 12.39 -12.52 -42.61
N GLY A 529 12.19 -11.25 -42.24
CA GLY A 529 11.12 -10.42 -42.82
C GLY A 529 9.73 -10.74 -42.27
N ASP A 530 9.61 -11.61 -41.24
CA ASP A 530 8.35 -11.95 -40.56
C ASP A 530 7.81 -10.79 -39.68
N CYS A 531 8.34 -9.59 -39.86
CA CYS A 531 8.02 -8.41 -39.06
C CYS A 531 7.27 -7.42 -39.93
N ASP A 532 5.95 -7.53 -39.90
CA ASP A 532 5.05 -6.51 -40.41
C ASP A 532 5.04 -5.36 -39.38
N PRO A 533 5.64 -4.19 -39.68
CA PRO A 533 5.68 -3.06 -38.73
C PRO A 533 4.27 -2.57 -38.36
N ASP A 534 3.27 -2.80 -39.22
CA ASP A 534 1.87 -2.46 -38.98
C ASP A 534 1.13 -3.51 -38.11
N LYS A 535 1.71 -4.70 -37.92
CA LYS A 535 1.22 -5.73 -36.97
C LYS A 535 2.13 -5.92 -35.74
N ALA A 536 3.30 -5.28 -35.72
CA ALA A 536 4.29 -5.39 -34.64
C ALA A 536 3.86 -4.74 -33.31
N GLY A 537 2.73 -4.03 -33.34
CA GLY A 537 1.81 -3.97 -32.23
C GLY A 537 0.42 -3.88 -32.81
N GLU A 538 -0.43 -4.88 -32.57
CA GLU A 538 -1.75 -4.45 -32.11
C GLU A 538 -1.43 -3.44 -30.99
N PRO A 539 -1.76 -2.14 -31.15
CA PRO A 539 -1.67 -1.22 -30.02
C PRO A 539 -2.33 -1.96 -28.89
N ILE A 540 -1.68 -2.04 -27.71
CA ILE A 540 -2.23 -2.62 -26.46
C ILE A 540 -3.71 -2.67 -26.70
N SER A 541 -4.27 -3.85 -27.04
CA SER A 541 -5.69 -3.97 -27.41
C SER A 541 -6.36 -2.95 -26.54
N GLU A 542 -6.98 -1.91 -27.13
CA GLU A 542 -7.62 -0.86 -26.34
C GLU A 542 -8.63 -1.64 -25.52
N ASP A 543 -8.16 -2.14 -24.39
CA ASP A 543 -8.78 -3.13 -23.55
C ASP A 543 -9.65 -2.21 -22.72
N PHE A 544 -10.61 -1.61 -23.41
CA PHE A 544 -11.61 -0.82 -22.82
C PHE A 544 -12.20 -1.76 -21.78
N PRO A 545 -12.25 -1.32 -20.52
CA PRO A 545 -12.71 -2.17 -19.46
C PRO A 545 -14.01 -2.82 -19.90
N THR A 546 -14.10 -4.14 -19.77
CA THR A 546 -15.38 -4.85 -20.06
C THR A 546 -16.48 -4.29 -19.14
N ASN A 547 -16.08 -3.81 -17.97
CA ASN A 547 -16.90 -3.04 -17.05
C ASN A 547 -17.21 -1.62 -17.60
N THR A 548 -18.49 -1.42 -17.97
CA THR A 548 -19.01 -0.14 -18.49
C THR A 548 -18.74 1.06 -17.57
N ARG A 549 -18.67 0.87 -16.25
CA ARG A 549 -18.38 1.96 -15.29
C ARG A 549 -16.92 2.37 -15.32
N ARG A 550 -15.98 1.43 -15.43
CA ARG A 550 -14.55 1.75 -15.60
C ARG A 550 -14.28 2.43 -16.93
N ARG A 551 -14.98 2.01 -18.01
CA ARG A 551 -14.93 2.68 -19.31
C ARG A 551 -15.37 4.15 -19.21
N ARG A 552 -16.45 4.44 -18.49
CA ARG A 552 -16.89 5.83 -18.23
C ARG A 552 -15.81 6.65 -17.55
N VAL A 553 -15.17 6.11 -16.50
CA VAL A 553 -14.04 6.77 -15.83
C VAL A 553 -12.89 7.00 -16.79
N MET A 554 -12.47 5.97 -17.53
CA MET A 554 -11.38 6.08 -18.49
C MET A 554 -11.65 7.18 -19.52
N ASN A 555 -12.83 7.18 -20.14
CA ASN A 555 -13.21 8.19 -21.12
C ASN A 555 -13.18 9.60 -20.51
N ALA A 556 -13.69 9.77 -19.29
CA ALA A 556 -13.66 11.06 -18.61
C ALA A 556 -12.22 11.52 -18.28
N LEU A 557 -11.34 10.59 -17.89
CA LEU A 557 -9.93 10.90 -17.60
C LEU A 557 -9.12 11.22 -18.87
N LEU A 558 -9.41 10.55 -19.99
CA LEU A 558 -8.70 10.72 -21.25
C LEU A 558 -9.30 11.81 -22.15
N THR A 559 -10.45 12.39 -21.78
CA THR A 559 -11.06 13.50 -22.53
C THR A 559 -10.04 14.64 -22.65
N PRO A 560 -9.75 15.16 -23.87
CA PRO A 560 -8.83 16.27 -24.06
C PRO A 560 -9.25 17.57 -23.39
N ALA A 561 -8.31 18.46 -23.09
CA ALA A 561 -8.63 19.78 -22.57
C ALA A 561 -9.39 20.64 -23.59
N PRO A 562 -10.55 21.21 -23.24
CA PRO A 562 -11.18 22.23 -24.05
C PRO A 562 -10.45 23.57 -23.88
N SER A 563 -10.59 24.45 -24.87
CA SER A 563 -10.05 25.81 -24.80
C SER A 563 -10.84 26.73 -23.87
N ASP A 564 -12.13 26.42 -23.65
CA ASP A 564 -13.08 27.21 -22.87
C ASP A 564 -13.06 26.83 -21.37
N PRO A 565 -12.89 27.81 -20.43
CA PRO A 565 -12.87 27.55 -19.00
C PRO A 565 -14.15 26.89 -18.43
N ALA A 566 -15.33 27.22 -18.97
CA ALA A 566 -16.58 26.62 -18.52
C ALA A 566 -16.65 25.13 -18.91
N ARG A 567 -16.27 24.79 -20.15
CA ARG A 567 -16.12 23.39 -20.58
C ARG A 567 -15.04 22.63 -19.82
N GLU A 568 -13.93 23.27 -19.42
CA GLU A 568 -12.90 22.63 -18.58
C GLU A 568 -13.46 22.30 -17.19
N SER A 569 -14.24 23.22 -16.62
CA SER A 569 -14.96 23.01 -15.36
C SER A 569 -15.94 21.83 -15.47
N GLU A 570 -16.72 21.76 -16.56
CA GLU A 570 -17.62 20.65 -16.83
C GLU A 570 -16.87 19.31 -17.01
N ARG A 571 -15.74 19.32 -17.75
CA ARG A 571 -14.88 18.15 -17.95
C ARG A 571 -14.37 17.59 -16.62
N ARG A 572 -13.87 18.46 -15.73
CA ARG A 572 -13.40 18.05 -14.40
C ARG A 572 -14.55 17.55 -13.53
N SER A 573 -15.70 18.24 -13.53
CA SER A 573 -16.90 17.79 -12.82
C SER A 573 -17.31 16.39 -13.23
N LYS A 574 -17.42 16.12 -14.54
CA LYS A 574 -17.76 14.80 -15.10
C LYS A 574 -16.76 13.73 -14.66
N ALA A 575 -15.47 14.02 -14.67
CA ALA A 575 -14.44 13.08 -14.24
C ALA A 575 -14.54 12.77 -12.74
N VAL A 576 -14.72 13.78 -11.89
CA VAL A 576 -14.93 13.61 -10.44
C VAL A 576 -16.19 12.80 -10.16
N ALA A 577 -17.31 13.11 -10.83
CA ALA A 577 -18.58 12.40 -10.68
C ALA A 577 -18.44 10.92 -11.10
N ALA A 578 -17.73 10.64 -12.20
CA ALA A 578 -17.46 9.28 -12.66
C ALA A 578 -16.64 8.48 -11.64
N ILE A 579 -15.58 9.08 -11.08
CA ILE A 579 -14.76 8.46 -10.01
C ILE A 579 -15.58 8.24 -8.73
N ALA A 580 -16.36 9.23 -8.30
CA ALA A 580 -17.17 9.14 -7.09
C ALA A 580 -18.25 8.05 -7.22
N SER A 581 -18.89 7.96 -8.39
CA SER A 581 -19.82 6.88 -8.71
C SER A 581 -19.11 5.52 -8.67
N LEU A 582 -17.99 5.36 -9.38
CA LEU A 582 -17.25 4.10 -9.40
C LEU A 582 -16.79 3.68 -8.00
N SER A 583 -16.34 4.62 -7.17
CA SER A 583 -15.85 4.39 -5.80
C SER A 583 -16.87 3.75 -4.86
N ARG A 584 -18.17 3.75 -5.18
CA ARG A 584 -19.23 3.14 -4.38
C ARG A 584 -19.60 1.71 -4.80
N HIS A 585 -18.86 1.13 -5.73
CA HIS A 585 -19.20 -0.17 -6.33
C HIS A 585 -18.19 -1.27 -6.02
N ARG A 586 -18.70 -2.49 -5.88
CA ARG A 586 -17.91 -3.72 -5.75
C ARG A 586 -17.80 -4.41 -7.10
N ASP A 587 -16.58 -4.81 -7.45
CA ASP A 587 -16.33 -5.55 -8.68
C ASP A 587 -16.97 -6.95 -8.57
N PRO A 588 -17.65 -7.44 -9.61
CA PRO A 588 -17.94 -8.86 -9.70
C PRO A 588 -16.61 -9.61 -9.83
N LEU A 589 -16.08 -10.12 -8.72
CA LEU A 589 -15.00 -11.11 -8.79
C LEU A 589 -15.51 -12.26 -9.65
N VAL A 590 -15.01 -12.37 -10.88
CA VAL A 590 -15.23 -13.55 -11.72
C VAL A 590 -14.61 -14.71 -10.95
N PRO A 591 -15.38 -15.71 -10.49
CA PRO A 591 -14.80 -16.82 -9.77
C PRO A 591 -13.91 -17.60 -10.74
N GLU A 592 -12.59 -17.52 -10.56
CA GLU A 592 -11.71 -18.57 -11.08
C GLU A 592 -12.20 -19.88 -10.45
N VAL A 593 -12.73 -20.78 -11.29
CA VAL A 593 -13.21 -22.13 -10.98
C VAL A 593 -14.67 -22.24 -10.52
N CYS A 594 -15.57 -22.24 -11.49
CA CYS A 594 -16.56 -23.32 -11.65
C CYS A 594 -16.60 -23.69 -13.14
N ARG A 595 -15.86 -24.73 -13.55
CA ARG A 595 -16.03 -25.33 -14.88
C ARG A 595 -17.50 -25.78 -14.98
N PRO A 596 -18.31 -25.29 -15.94
CA PRO A 596 -19.56 -25.95 -16.26
C PRO A 596 -19.19 -27.36 -16.73
N ARG A 597 -19.68 -28.37 -16.02
CA ARG A 597 -19.60 -29.75 -16.50
C ARG A 597 -20.41 -29.78 -17.80
N ARG A 598 -19.74 -29.96 -18.95
CA ARG A 598 -20.34 -30.18 -20.27
C ARG A 598 -21.57 -31.08 -20.10
N MET A 599 -22.76 -30.54 -20.35
CA MET A 599 -23.89 -31.32 -20.83
C MET A 599 -24.15 -30.80 -22.24
N ALA A 600 -23.69 -31.57 -23.21
CA ALA A 600 -24.01 -31.35 -24.60
C ALA A 600 -25.50 -31.64 -24.81
N ARG A 601 -26.20 -30.69 -25.44
CA ARG A 601 -27.30 -30.99 -26.36
C ARG A 601 -27.39 -29.85 -27.37
N PRO A 602 -27.32 -30.12 -28.68
CA PRO A 602 -27.42 -29.09 -29.70
C PRO A 602 -28.90 -28.70 -29.82
N VAL A 603 -29.21 -27.43 -29.59
CA VAL A 603 -30.48 -26.85 -30.03
C VAL A 603 -30.16 -26.09 -31.31
N LYS A 604 -30.89 -26.46 -32.37
CA LYS A 604 -30.75 -25.99 -33.74
C LYS A 604 -30.83 -24.48 -33.85
N GLU A 605 -29.99 -23.93 -34.72
CA GLU A 605 -30.06 -22.57 -35.24
C GLU A 605 -31.46 -22.28 -35.77
N ALA A 606 -32.09 -21.23 -35.26
CA ALA A 606 -33.21 -20.57 -35.90
C ALA A 606 -32.85 -19.08 -36.02
N SER A 607 -33.03 -18.61 -37.25
CA SER A 607 -32.75 -17.31 -37.84
C SER A 607 -33.08 -16.09 -36.98
N LEU A 608 -32.22 -15.09 -37.13
CA LEU A 608 -32.43 -13.68 -36.87
C LEU A 608 -33.71 -13.20 -37.59
N ASP A 609 -34.58 -12.50 -36.85
CA ASP A 609 -35.24 -11.24 -37.24
C ASP A 609 -36.48 -11.01 -36.36
N ALA A 610 -36.35 -10.08 -35.41
CA ALA A 610 -37.44 -9.25 -34.90
C ALA A 610 -36.84 -8.25 -33.90
N GLU A 611 -36.87 -6.97 -34.27
CA GLU A 611 -36.67 -5.84 -33.37
C GLU A 611 -37.74 -5.89 -32.27
N GLN A 612 -37.38 -6.40 -31.10
CA GLN A 612 -38.14 -6.22 -29.88
C GLN A 612 -37.33 -5.36 -28.92
N GLU A 613 -37.86 -4.16 -28.67
CA GLU A 613 -37.45 -3.28 -27.58
C GLU A 613 -37.29 -4.09 -26.28
N MET A 614 -36.04 -4.35 -25.90
CA MET A 614 -35.70 -5.09 -24.69
C MET A 614 -35.90 -4.17 -23.48
N LYS A 615 -37.16 -3.99 -23.06
CA LYS A 615 -37.50 -3.43 -21.75
C LYS A 615 -36.76 -4.26 -20.71
N SER A 616 -35.84 -3.61 -19.98
CA SER A 616 -35.14 -4.25 -18.86
C SER A 616 -36.18 -4.81 -17.89
N PRO A 617 -36.15 -6.10 -17.52
CA PRO A 617 -37.15 -6.64 -16.60
C PRO A 617 -37.07 -5.88 -15.27
N ALA A 618 -38.22 -5.41 -14.80
CA ALA A 618 -38.34 -4.68 -13.55
C ALA A 618 -37.66 -5.46 -12.42
N PHE A 619 -36.83 -4.77 -11.63
CA PHE A 619 -36.12 -5.35 -10.50
C PHE A 619 -37.12 -5.81 -9.44
N SER A 620 -37.44 -7.11 -9.42
CA SER A 620 -38.34 -7.68 -8.41
C SER A 620 -37.63 -7.74 -7.06
N LEU A 621 -38.30 -7.17 -6.05
CA LEU A 621 -37.88 -7.23 -4.65
C LEU A 621 -38.40 -8.49 -3.94
N GLU A 622 -39.14 -9.35 -4.63
CA GLU A 622 -39.56 -10.65 -4.08
C GLU A 622 -38.39 -11.65 -4.14
N CYS A 623 -38.01 -12.20 -2.98
CA CYS A 623 -36.92 -13.17 -2.88
C CYS A 623 -37.38 -14.60 -3.22
N PRO A 624 -36.79 -15.26 -4.23
CA PRO A 624 -36.85 -16.71 -4.38
C PRO A 624 -36.22 -17.42 -3.17
N PRO A 625 -36.63 -18.67 -2.88
CA PRO A 625 -36.19 -19.42 -1.69
C PRO A 625 -34.69 -19.75 -1.65
N THR A 626 -34.02 -19.60 -2.78
CA THR A 626 -32.58 -19.83 -2.98
C THR A 626 -31.78 -18.53 -3.11
N GLN A 627 -32.36 -17.37 -2.83
CA GLN A 627 -31.67 -16.08 -2.87
C GLN A 627 -31.31 -15.58 -1.47
N CYS A 628 -30.21 -14.81 -1.37
CA CYS A 628 -29.74 -14.26 -0.10
C CYS A 628 -30.29 -12.83 0.11
N ILE A 629 -31.04 -12.62 1.19
CA ILE A 629 -31.62 -11.30 1.54
C ILE A 629 -30.54 -10.22 1.80
N PHE A 630 -29.36 -10.59 2.31
CA PHE A 630 -28.23 -9.66 2.46
C PHE A 630 -27.64 -9.23 1.12
N CYS A 631 -27.52 -10.16 0.17
CA CYS A 631 -27.01 -9.84 -1.17
C CYS A 631 -28.01 -9.00 -1.96
N LEU A 632 -29.32 -9.27 -1.83
CA LEU A 632 -30.35 -8.48 -2.49
C LEU A 632 -30.33 -7.01 -2.02
N GLY A 633 -30.23 -6.79 -0.71
CA GLY A 633 -30.22 -5.45 -0.12
C GLY A 633 -28.91 -4.67 -0.24
N ASN A 634 -27.82 -5.30 -0.68
CA ASN A 634 -26.55 -4.60 -0.81
C ASN A 634 -26.45 -3.86 -2.16
N HIS A 635 -26.59 -2.53 -2.11
CA HIS A 635 -26.54 -1.64 -3.27
C HIS A 635 -25.15 -1.52 -3.92
N GLU A 636 -24.07 -1.88 -3.22
CA GLU A 636 -22.72 -1.86 -3.76
C GLU A 636 -22.45 -3.03 -4.73
N LEU A 637 -23.26 -4.09 -4.67
CA LEU A 637 -23.14 -5.27 -5.52
C LEU A 637 -23.75 -5.04 -6.91
N SER A 638 -23.19 -5.71 -7.93
CA SER A 638 -23.79 -5.76 -9.27
C SER A 638 -25.17 -6.42 -9.25
N MET A 639 -26.03 -6.08 -10.21
CA MET A 639 -27.38 -6.65 -10.32
C MET A 639 -27.34 -8.18 -10.33
N GLU A 640 -26.44 -8.77 -11.13
CA GLU A 640 -26.19 -10.23 -11.19
C GLU A 640 -25.91 -10.86 -9.81
N ARG A 641 -25.15 -10.18 -8.95
CA ARG A 641 -24.85 -10.68 -7.60
C ARG A 641 -26.01 -10.47 -6.63
N ARG A 642 -26.74 -9.37 -6.77
CA ARG A 642 -27.94 -9.08 -5.96
C ARG A 642 -29.04 -10.11 -6.24
N THR A 643 -29.21 -10.52 -7.49
CA THR A 643 -30.22 -11.51 -7.95
C THR A 643 -29.70 -12.93 -8.04
N LYS A 644 -28.49 -13.21 -7.54
CA LYS A 644 -27.89 -14.54 -7.62
C LYS A 644 -28.74 -15.57 -6.87
N SER A 645 -29.25 -16.55 -7.62
CA SER A 645 -29.88 -17.75 -7.07
C SER A 645 -28.82 -18.82 -6.78
N PHE A 646 -28.84 -19.37 -5.57
CA PHE A 646 -27.94 -20.46 -5.16
C PHE A 646 -28.46 -21.81 -5.66
N TYR A 647 -27.55 -22.72 -5.99
CA TYR A 647 -27.88 -24.06 -6.51
C TYR A 647 -28.83 -24.84 -5.59
N SER A 648 -28.73 -24.65 -4.27
CA SER A 648 -29.58 -25.32 -3.30
C SER A 648 -29.76 -24.49 -2.04
N ARG A 649 -30.82 -24.77 -1.26
CA ARG A 649 -31.02 -24.15 0.05
C ARG A 649 -29.87 -24.45 1.02
N GLY A 650 -29.25 -25.62 0.93
CA GLY A 650 -28.07 -25.97 1.73
C GLY A 650 -26.85 -25.09 1.42
N THR A 651 -26.63 -24.78 0.13
CA THR A 651 -25.56 -23.84 -0.27
C THR A 651 -25.88 -22.40 0.14
N LEU A 652 -27.14 -21.97 0.06
CA LEU A 652 -27.59 -20.70 0.60
C LEU A 652 -27.36 -20.62 2.12
N LYS A 653 -27.78 -21.62 2.91
CA LYS A 653 -27.56 -21.65 4.38
C LYS A 653 -26.07 -21.51 4.73
N LYS A 654 -25.20 -22.18 3.98
CA LYS A 654 -23.74 -22.08 4.17
C LYS A 654 -23.20 -20.69 3.83
N HIS A 655 -23.63 -20.11 2.72
CA HIS A 655 -23.29 -18.74 2.34
C HIS A 655 -23.78 -17.74 3.39
N PHE A 656 -25.04 -17.86 3.81
CA PHE A 656 -25.66 -17.01 4.82
C PHE A 656 -24.89 -17.02 6.14
N ARG A 657 -24.48 -18.20 6.60
CA ARG A 657 -23.69 -18.35 7.82
C ARG A 657 -22.27 -17.81 7.66
N ASN A 658 -21.59 -18.16 6.57
CA ASN A 658 -20.16 -17.89 6.41
C ASN A 658 -19.86 -16.49 5.85
N GLU A 659 -20.74 -15.88 5.06
CA GLU A 659 -20.47 -14.56 4.48
C GLU A 659 -21.14 -13.42 5.26
N HIS A 660 -22.14 -13.73 6.08
CA HIS A 660 -22.91 -12.74 6.82
C HIS A 660 -22.91 -13.00 8.33
N LEU A 661 -23.56 -14.06 8.81
CA LEU A 661 -23.79 -14.25 10.25
C LEU A 661 -22.52 -14.48 11.08
N GLN A 662 -21.44 -15.04 10.53
CA GLN A 662 -20.20 -15.20 11.30
C GLN A 662 -19.57 -13.86 11.73
N TYR A 663 -19.95 -12.76 11.08
CA TYR A 663 -19.44 -11.41 11.34
C TYR A 663 -20.37 -10.58 12.22
N HIS A 664 -21.50 -11.13 12.66
CA HIS A 664 -22.35 -10.49 13.65
C HIS A 664 -22.03 -11.00 15.07
N PRO A 665 -22.19 -10.22 16.13
CA PRO A 665 -22.19 -10.75 17.50
C PRO A 665 -23.40 -11.67 17.74
N ASP A 666 -23.26 -12.69 18.59
CA ASP A 666 -24.33 -13.68 18.81
C ASP A 666 -25.57 -13.08 19.48
N ASN A 667 -25.40 -12.13 20.40
CA ASN A 667 -26.48 -11.54 21.22
C ASN A 667 -26.74 -10.05 20.90
N ALA A 668 -26.45 -9.60 19.68
CA ALA A 668 -26.74 -8.24 19.26
C ALA A 668 -27.99 -8.20 18.38
N PRO A 669 -28.78 -7.11 18.43
CA PRO A 669 -29.89 -6.91 17.51
C PRO A 669 -29.38 -6.70 16.08
N ILE A 670 -30.15 -7.17 15.09
CA ILE A 670 -29.85 -7.07 13.67
C ILE A 670 -31.09 -6.63 12.89
N ARG A 671 -30.94 -5.57 12.09
CA ARG A 671 -31.98 -5.13 11.15
C ARG A 671 -32.08 -6.09 9.97
N CYS A 672 -33.29 -6.43 9.55
CA CYS A 672 -33.49 -7.23 8.35
C CYS A 672 -32.87 -6.51 7.14
N PRO A 673 -31.96 -7.15 6.38
CA PRO A 673 -31.28 -6.52 5.25
C PRO A 673 -32.13 -6.48 3.97
N HIS A 674 -33.37 -6.96 4.01
CA HIS A 674 -34.24 -7.00 2.83
C HIS A 674 -34.77 -5.59 2.53
N PRO A 675 -34.72 -5.07 1.28
CA PRO A 675 -35.11 -3.68 0.97
C PRO A 675 -36.54 -3.30 1.35
N MET A 676 -37.45 -4.28 1.42
CA MET A 676 -38.85 -4.08 1.81
C MET A 676 -39.17 -4.46 3.27
N CYS A 677 -38.16 -4.72 4.10
CA CYS A 677 -38.37 -5.11 5.50
C CYS A 677 -37.55 -4.22 6.42
N ASP A 678 -38.20 -3.64 7.43
CA ASP A 678 -37.56 -2.75 8.39
C ASP A 678 -37.49 -3.32 9.82
N LEU A 679 -37.75 -4.63 9.96
CA LEU A 679 -37.80 -5.25 11.28
C LEU A 679 -36.41 -5.42 11.87
N THR A 680 -36.22 -4.95 13.11
CA THR A 680 -35.03 -5.26 13.91
C THR A 680 -35.30 -6.47 14.79
N LEU A 681 -34.39 -7.44 14.75
CA LEU A 681 -34.52 -8.74 15.38
C LEU A 681 -33.44 -8.91 16.45
N GLU A 682 -33.76 -9.52 17.58
CA GLU A 682 -32.88 -9.49 18.76
C GLU A 682 -31.54 -10.21 18.58
N HIS A 683 -31.49 -11.28 17.77
CA HIS A 683 -30.25 -12.02 17.52
C HIS A 683 -30.29 -12.84 16.22
N LYS A 684 -29.14 -13.39 15.82
CA LYS A 684 -28.94 -14.12 14.55
C LYS A 684 -30.00 -15.18 14.25
N MET A 685 -30.41 -15.94 15.27
CA MET A 685 -31.40 -17.01 15.12
C MET A 685 -32.80 -16.47 14.80
N HIS A 686 -33.18 -15.32 15.36
CA HIS A 686 -34.42 -14.63 15.01
C HIS A 686 -34.37 -14.13 13.57
N LEU A 687 -33.23 -13.61 13.08
CA LEU A 687 -33.07 -13.27 11.67
C LEU A 687 -33.19 -14.48 10.74
N GLN A 688 -32.61 -15.62 11.10
CA GLN A 688 -32.74 -16.84 10.29
C GLN A 688 -34.19 -17.32 10.20
N ASN A 689 -34.90 -17.31 11.34
CA ASN A 689 -36.31 -17.69 11.38
C ASN A 689 -37.18 -16.68 10.61
N HIS A 690 -36.94 -15.38 10.79
CA HIS A 690 -37.63 -14.32 10.05
C HIS A 690 -37.41 -14.45 8.54
N ALA A 691 -36.16 -14.68 8.10
CA ALA A 691 -35.84 -14.91 6.69
C ALA A 691 -36.53 -16.16 6.12
N ALA A 692 -36.72 -17.21 6.93
CA ALA A 692 -37.42 -18.44 6.59
C ALA A 692 -38.93 -18.28 6.50
N VAL A 693 -39.54 -17.56 7.44
CA VAL A 693 -40.99 -17.43 7.54
C VAL A 693 -41.51 -16.30 6.67
N ILE A 694 -40.91 -15.11 6.77
CA ILE A 694 -41.39 -13.89 6.10
C ILE A 694 -40.87 -13.81 4.66
N HIS A 695 -39.57 -14.01 4.46
CA HIS A 695 -38.96 -13.92 3.12
C HIS A 695 -38.94 -15.27 2.38
N LYS A 696 -39.43 -16.35 3.00
CA LYS A 696 -39.46 -17.71 2.42
C LYS A 696 -38.09 -18.21 1.92
N THR A 697 -37.00 -17.70 2.51
CA THR A 697 -35.61 -18.05 2.20
C THR A 697 -34.99 -18.85 3.35
N LEU A 698 -34.04 -19.77 3.13
CA LEU A 698 -33.38 -20.54 4.22
C LEU A 698 -34.25 -21.59 4.96
N THR A 699 -35.43 -21.96 4.47
CA THR A 699 -36.21 -23.11 4.98
C THR A 699 -35.53 -24.44 4.69
#